data_AF-A0A353WS67-F1
#
_entry.id   AF-A0A353WS67-F1
#
_cell.length_a   1.000
_cell.length_b   1.000
_cell.length_c   1.000
_cell.angle_alpha   90.00
_cell.angle_beta   90.00
_cell.angle_gamma   90.00
#
_symmetry.space_group_name_H-M   'P 1'
#
loop_
_entity.id
_entity.type
_entity.pdbx_description
1 polymer ?
#
loop_
_entity_poly.entity_id
_entity_poly.type
_entity_poly.pdbx_seq_one_letter_code
_entity_poly.pdbx_strand_id
1 'polypeptide(L)'
;MGASYRNVAWKEADGTLWFGGLDGLTWFKPAEIINSPRIWNVRITGMYVGNEPVHGGMTSGRYTIIDKPIYEADRAQLSYRDDAFTLLLSTVEHGAPSRLQYEYCIDGSSWITLPRGSKRLSFSGLSSGKHELSFRTVDNGLCSSAKSFTVFVHPSFWASTVAKIIYVILAVLLVTFFTLWKRKHNLAKQQISEYQHQEQINESKLEFFSNISHELKNPLSLMIGPLKQLMAIDNDPVRQRYYKTMYGNSERILLLMNQLLDIRKIDKGGMKLKFRRTDIVPYVQRIIDSYSEQFGVKHISLKYIHKDIDSLYIYIDQTNFDKVLYNLLSNAYKFTPENGEVRLEIEKVGDNTRITVSDNGIGIAPDELEKVFGRFYQVSGAQRLYKGGAGVGLNLTRSIVELHHGNIHAEKNPLGAGTRFVVMLPLGREQISDEDILQDDVTTYQTAVPMDVSPIVPEELTPDQKKPTPKTKIRVLLVDDDVEIRKFVAEELAADFHVIQCSNGQEALDSILKKVPDIVVSDVAMPVMDGIKLCERIRGNININYLPIILLTARSSDEDRMAGLRNGADAYIPKPFSIDMLKTRILNLVENRRVLRNTYSGKQIHNDKLTEVKVDSLDDKLMDRIMRALDANISNPDLTIEMLASEIGISRVHLHRKLKELTNQTTSDFIRNTRLTQAAKILSEGKCSIAEVAAQVGFESQSNFSTAFKKLFGVTPRDYMNQSKEQQD
;
A
#
# COMPACT_ATOMS: atom_id res chain seq x y z
N MET A 1 -136.13 -17.20 -23.01
CA MET A 1 -134.92 -16.37 -23.12
C MET A 1 -134.80 -15.55 -21.85
N GLY A 2 -134.02 -16.00 -20.87
CA GLY A 2 -133.80 -15.27 -19.61
C GLY A 2 -132.57 -14.38 -19.74
N ALA A 3 -132.73 -13.07 -19.56
CA ALA A 3 -131.63 -12.12 -19.60
C ALA A 3 -130.64 -12.42 -18.46
N SER A 4 -129.38 -12.68 -18.81
CA SER A 4 -128.29 -12.85 -17.86
C SER A 4 -127.97 -11.50 -17.19
N TYR A 5 -128.16 -11.38 -15.88
CA TYR A 5 -127.83 -10.18 -15.07
C TYR A 5 -126.32 -10.02 -14.81
N ARG A 6 -125.48 -10.18 -15.83
CA ARG A 6 -124.04 -9.92 -15.72
C ARG A 6 -123.80 -8.41 -15.57
N ASN A 7 -122.92 -8.02 -14.65
CA ASN A 7 -122.52 -6.63 -14.34
C ASN A 7 -123.58 -5.75 -13.65
N VAL A 8 -124.59 -6.35 -13.01
CA VAL A 8 -125.51 -5.61 -12.14
C VAL A 8 -124.97 -5.64 -10.72
N ALA A 9 -124.71 -4.48 -10.13
CA ALA A 9 -124.37 -4.34 -8.72
C ALA A 9 -125.34 -3.33 -8.07
N TRP A 10 -125.82 -3.66 -6.88
CA TRP A 10 -126.73 -2.81 -6.12
C TRP A 10 -126.26 -2.71 -4.67
N LYS A 11 -126.38 -1.52 -4.07
CA LYS A 11 -126.09 -1.30 -2.66
C LYS A 11 -127.36 -0.86 -1.96
N GLU A 12 -127.79 -1.61 -0.95
CA GLU A 12 -128.91 -1.23 -0.11
C GLU A 12 -128.52 -0.15 0.91
N ALA A 13 -129.53 0.55 1.45
CA ALA A 13 -129.34 1.58 2.47
C ALA A 13 -128.72 1.05 3.77
N ASP A 14 -128.92 -0.24 4.07
CA ASP A 14 -128.31 -0.92 5.23
C ASP A 14 -126.86 -1.38 4.99
N GLY A 15 -126.30 -1.11 3.80
CA GLY A 15 -124.93 -1.42 3.43
C GLY A 15 -124.74 -2.77 2.75
N THR A 16 -125.78 -3.57 2.54
CA THR A 16 -125.70 -4.84 1.79
C THR A 16 -125.32 -4.59 0.33
N LEU A 17 -124.31 -5.31 -0.16
CA LEU A 17 -123.91 -5.29 -1.56
C LEU A 17 -124.44 -6.54 -2.26
N TRP A 18 -125.14 -6.33 -3.36
CA TRP A 18 -125.68 -7.36 -4.24
C TRP A 18 -124.93 -7.33 -5.57
N PHE A 19 -124.61 -8.51 -6.08
CA PHE A 19 -123.95 -8.71 -7.37
C PHE A 19 -124.67 -9.79 -8.17
N GLY A 20 -125.06 -9.46 -9.40
CA GLY A 20 -125.64 -10.40 -10.35
C GLY A 20 -124.57 -11.26 -11.03
N GLY A 21 -124.74 -12.58 -10.95
CA GLY A 21 -123.87 -13.59 -11.55
C GLY A 21 -124.63 -14.52 -12.49
N LEU A 22 -123.91 -15.51 -13.03
CA LEU A 22 -124.48 -16.51 -13.95
C LEU A 22 -125.51 -17.43 -13.28
N ASP A 23 -125.35 -17.67 -11.97
CA ASP A 23 -126.17 -18.57 -11.17
C ASP A 23 -127.12 -17.83 -10.20
N GLY A 24 -127.41 -16.55 -10.47
CA GLY A 24 -128.33 -15.74 -9.66
C GLY A 24 -127.68 -14.52 -9.00
N LEU A 25 -128.26 -14.05 -7.89
CA LEU A 25 -127.76 -12.91 -7.10
C LEU A 25 -126.92 -13.40 -5.91
N THR A 26 -125.69 -12.91 -5.81
CA THR A 26 -124.85 -13.04 -4.61
C THR A 26 -124.95 -11.76 -3.80
N TRP A 27 -125.11 -11.86 -2.49
CA TRP A 27 -125.09 -10.70 -1.62
C TRP A 27 -124.22 -10.91 -0.39
N PHE A 28 -123.66 -9.83 0.12
CA PHE A 28 -122.97 -9.83 1.40
C PHE A 28 -123.03 -8.42 2.03
N LYS A 29 -123.03 -8.35 3.36
CA LYS A 29 -122.84 -7.10 4.11
C LYS A 29 -121.36 -6.92 4.43
N PRO A 30 -120.67 -5.90 3.89
CA PRO A 30 -119.26 -5.67 4.21
C PRO A 30 -118.99 -5.52 5.71
N ALA A 31 -119.95 -4.97 6.46
CA ALA A 31 -119.86 -4.80 7.91
C ALA A 31 -119.90 -6.12 8.70
N GLU A 32 -120.43 -7.20 8.11
CA GLU A 32 -120.49 -8.54 8.73
C GLU A 32 -119.24 -9.39 8.43
N ILE A 33 -118.35 -8.92 7.54
CA ILE A 33 -117.08 -9.57 7.26
C ILE A 33 -116.11 -9.27 8.40
N ILE A 34 -116.22 -10.05 9.48
CA ILE A 34 -115.33 -9.98 10.63
C ILE A 34 -114.06 -10.78 10.33
N ASN A 35 -112.95 -10.06 10.25
CA ASN A 35 -111.65 -10.61 9.91
C ASN A 35 -110.86 -10.94 11.19
N SER A 36 -111.30 -11.96 11.94
CA SER A 36 -110.74 -12.32 13.25
C SER A 36 -109.23 -12.58 13.18
N PRO A 37 -108.42 -11.99 14.10
CA PRO A 37 -106.99 -12.29 14.19
C PRO A 37 -106.77 -13.77 14.47
N ARG A 38 -105.76 -14.36 13.83
CA ARG A 38 -105.38 -15.77 14.03
C ARG A 38 -103.93 -15.90 14.49
N ILE A 39 -103.63 -17.00 15.17
CA ILE A 39 -102.25 -17.40 15.48
C ILE A 39 -101.70 -18.15 14.28
N TRP A 40 -100.56 -17.69 13.75
CA TRP A 40 -99.91 -18.28 12.59
C TRP A 40 -98.66 -19.07 12.99
N ASN A 41 -98.39 -20.19 12.34
CA ASN A 41 -97.17 -20.98 12.56
C ASN A 41 -96.10 -20.59 11.53
N VAL A 42 -95.02 -19.96 11.99
CA VAL A 42 -93.94 -19.46 11.13
C VAL A 42 -92.92 -20.55 10.86
N ARG A 43 -92.53 -20.71 9.60
CA ARG A 43 -91.47 -21.63 9.17
C ARG A 43 -90.47 -20.93 8.28
N ILE A 44 -89.23 -21.41 8.32
CA ILE A 44 -88.20 -21.05 7.36
C ILE A 44 -88.40 -21.95 6.14
N THR A 45 -88.59 -21.34 4.97
CA THR A 45 -88.80 -22.06 3.70
C THR A 45 -87.56 -22.06 2.81
N GLY A 46 -86.61 -21.18 3.08
CA GLY A 46 -85.38 -21.03 2.30
C GLY A 46 -84.30 -20.33 3.10
N MET A 47 -83.05 -20.66 2.80
CA MET A 47 -81.86 -19.94 3.24
C MET A 47 -81.01 -19.65 2.02
N TYR A 48 -80.43 -18.46 1.95
CA TYR A 48 -79.47 -18.05 0.94
C TYR A 48 -78.20 -17.60 1.63
N VAL A 49 -77.04 -17.99 1.14
CA VAL A 49 -75.75 -17.46 1.57
C VAL A 49 -75.20 -16.66 0.40
N GLY A 50 -74.93 -15.37 0.60
CA GLY A 50 -74.77 -14.41 -0.50
C GLY A 50 -76.03 -14.33 -1.37
N ASN A 51 -75.98 -14.92 -2.58
CA ASN A 51 -77.10 -14.94 -3.53
C ASN A 51 -77.45 -16.38 -4.01
N GLU A 52 -76.89 -17.41 -3.38
CA GLU A 52 -77.13 -18.81 -3.74
C GLU A 52 -78.04 -19.50 -2.72
N PRO A 53 -79.05 -20.29 -3.18
CA PRO A 53 -79.92 -21.04 -2.28
C PRO A 53 -79.15 -22.19 -1.62
N VAL A 54 -79.30 -22.32 -0.29
CA VAL A 54 -78.66 -23.36 0.49
C VAL A 54 -79.51 -24.63 0.50
N HIS A 55 -78.90 -25.75 0.12
CA HIS A 55 -79.47 -27.08 0.20
C HIS A 55 -78.72 -27.94 1.24
N GLY A 56 -79.39 -28.99 1.73
CA GLY A 56 -78.78 -29.95 2.65
C GLY A 56 -77.47 -30.51 2.10
N GLY A 57 -76.40 -30.47 2.90
CA GLY A 57 -75.07 -30.96 2.52
C GLY A 57 -74.15 -29.92 1.85
N MET A 58 -74.60 -28.69 1.60
CA MET A 58 -73.73 -27.61 1.12
C MET A 58 -72.75 -27.15 2.20
N THR A 59 -71.55 -26.72 1.79
CA THR A 59 -70.46 -26.35 2.70
C THR A 59 -70.09 -24.87 2.59
N SER A 60 -69.84 -24.23 3.72
CA SER A 60 -69.22 -22.91 3.84
C SER A 60 -67.80 -23.10 4.38
N GLY A 61 -66.81 -22.93 3.50
CA GLY A 61 -65.42 -23.31 3.80
C GLY A 61 -65.30 -24.81 4.10
N ARG A 62 -64.95 -25.16 5.35
CA ARG A 62 -64.81 -26.55 5.81
C ARG A 62 -66.00 -27.06 6.64
N TYR A 63 -67.04 -26.24 6.79
CA TYR A 63 -68.20 -26.55 7.64
C TYR A 63 -69.42 -26.80 6.77
N THR A 64 -70.22 -27.81 7.11
CA THR A 64 -71.51 -28.06 6.44
C THR A 64 -72.54 -27.05 6.94
N ILE A 65 -73.14 -26.30 6.02
CA ILE A 65 -74.05 -25.19 6.34
C ILE A 65 -75.30 -25.74 7.04
N ILE A 66 -75.99 -26.68 6.42
CA ILE A 66 -77.14 -27.39 7.00
C ILE A 66 -77.07 -28.87 6.60
N ASP A 67 -77.34 -29.77 7.55
CA ASP A 67 -77.29 -31.22 7.32
C ASP A 67 -78.64 -31.80 6.86
N LYS A 68 -79.72 -31.00 6.96
CA LYS A 68 -81.10 -31.37 6.66
C LYS A 68 -81.76 -30.27 5.81
N PRO A 69 -82.92 -30.54 5.17
CA PRO A 69 -83.71 -29.48 4.54
C PRO A 69 -84.00 -28.33 5.52
N ILE A 70 -83.97 -27.09 5.03
CA ILE A 70 -84.04 -25.88 5.87
C ILE A 70 -85.27 -25.80 6.78
N TYR A 71 -86.40 -26.41 6.39
CA TYR A 71 -87.62 -26.42 7.19
C TYR A 71 -87.54 -27.33 8.43
N GLU A 72 -86.58 -28.26 8.45
CA GLU A 72 -86.23 -29.16 9.57
C GLU A 72 -84.91 -28.80 10.27
N ALA A 73 -84.14 -27.87 9.71
CA ALA A 73 -82.87 -27.46 10.28
C ALA A 73 -83.10 -26.46 11.44
N ASP A 74 -82.47 -26.72 12.58
CA ASP A 74 -82.50 -25.82 13.75
C ASP A 74 -81.24 -24.96 13.85
N ARG A 75 -80.20 -25.30 13.07
CA ARG A 75 -78.91 -24.62 13.08
C ARG A 75 -78.28 -24.53 11.70
N ALA A 76 -77.48 -23.49 11.47
CA ALA A 76 -76.57 -23.38 10.35
C ALA A 76 -75.13 -23.05 10.77
N GLN A 77 -74.14 -23.55 10.03
CA GLN A 77 -72.71 -23.26 10.27
C GLN A 77 -72.11 -22.51 9.07
N LEU A 78 -71.52 -21.35 9.33
CA LEU A 78 -70.91 -20.49 8.32
C LEU A 78 -69.43 -20.26 8.65
N SER A 79 -68.59 -20.22 7.63
CA SER A 79 -67.20 -19.80 7.71
C SER A 79 -67.12 -18.27 7.76
N TYR A 80 -66.03 -17.72 8.29
CA TYR A 80 -65.74 -16.28 8.31
C TYR A 80 -65.80 -15.57 6.95
N ARG A 81 -65.84 -16.31 5.83
CA ARG A 81 -65.94 -15.77 4.47
C ARG A 81 -67.38 -15.53 4.02
N ASP A 82 -68.33 -16.22 4.65
CA ASP A 82 -69.74 -16.23 4.27
C ASP A 82 -70.57 -15.57 5.39
N ASP A 83 -70.25 -14.31 5.69
CA ASP A 83 -70.82 -13.52 6.79
C ASP A 83 -72.16 -12.84 6.44
N ALA A 84 -72.67 -13.10 5.23
CA ALA A 84 -73.94 -12.59 4.74
C ALA A 84 -74.87 -13.72 4.31
N PHE A 85 -76.07 -13.78 4.90
CA PHE A 85 -77.10 -14.77 4.56
C PHE A 85 -78.51 -14.19 4.69
N THR A 86 -79.46 -14.82 4.00
CA THR A 86 -80.87 -14.44 4.00
C THR A 86 -81.75 -15.63 4.35
N LEU A 87 -82.69 -15.46 5.28
CA LEU A 87 -83.74 -16.44 5.59
C LEU A 87 -85.07 -16.01 4.94
N LEU A 88 -85.77 -16.98 4.34
CA LEU A 88 -87.14 -16.79 3.83
C LEU A 88 -88.14 -17.35 4.84
N LEU A 89 -89.07 -16.51 5.28
CA LEU A 89 -90.14 -16.86 6.18
C LEU A 89 -91.46 -17.12 5.43
N SER A 90 -92.25 -18.06 5.93
CA SER A 90 -93.60 -18.29 5.44
C SER A 90 -94.51 -18.88 6.50
N THR A 91 -95.82 -18.76 6.25
CA THR A 91 -96.89 -19.42 7.00
C THR A 91 -97.51 -20.52 6.14
N VAL A 92 -98.01 -21.58 6.78
CA VAL A 92 -98.59 -22.74 6.07
C VAL A 92 -99.87 -22.39 5.30
N GLU A 93 -100.65 -21.43 5.80
CA GLU A 93 -101.92 -20.99 5.19
C GLU A 93 -101.73 -19.82 4.21
N HIS A 94 -102.46 -19.84 3.08
CA HIS A 94 -102.36 -18.84 1.99
C HIS A 94 -103.40 -17.70 2.05
N GLY A 95 -104.14 -17.57 3.16
CA GLY A 95 -105.11 -16.49 3.35
C GLY A 95 -104.42 -15.14 3.57
N ALA A 96 -104.51 -14.24 2.58
CA ALA A 96 -104.10 -12.82 2.64
C ALA A 96 -102.64 -12.54 3.14
N PRO A 97 -101.61 -12.97 2.39
CA PRO A 97 -100.19 -12.80 2.77
C PRO A 97 -99.70 -11.35 2.93
N SER A 98 -100.45 -10.35 2.44
CA SER A 98 -100.12 -8.92 2.54
C SER A 98 -100.52 -8.27 3.87
N ARG A 99 -101.33 -8.95 4.69
CA ARG A 99 -101.77 -8.46 6.02
C ARG A 99 -100.80 -8.84 7.15
N LEU A 100 -100.08 -9.95 7.00
CA LEU A 100 -99.16 -10.45 8.02
C LEU A 100 -97.92 -9.56 8.16
N GLN A 101 -97.56 -9.29 9.41
CA GLN A 101 -96.30 -8.62 9.75
C GLN A 101 -95.37 -9.61 10.45
N TYR A 102 -94.11 -9.64 10.05
CA TYR A 102 -93.10 -10.51 10.64
C TYR A 102 -92.20 -9.69 11.57
N GLU A 103 -91.82 -10.27 12.70
CA GLU A 103 -90.87 -9.69 13.64
C GLU A 103 -89.73 -10.66 13.89
N TYR A 104 -88.52 -10.13 14.08
CA TYR A 104 -87.36 -10.93 14.44
C TYR A 104 -86.54 -10.29 15.56
N CYS A 105 -85.73 -11.10 16.22
CA CYS A 105 -84.86 -10.74 17.34
C CYS A 105 -83.55 -11.53 17.19
N ILE A 106 -82.41 -10.88 17.48
CA ILE A 106 -81.08 -11.50 17.48
C ILE A 106 -80.57 -11.51 18.91
N ASP A 107 -80.13 -12.66 19.42
CA ASP A 107 -79.48 -12.81 20.73
C ASP A 107 -80.26 -12.18 21.91
N GLY A 108 -81.60 -12.21 21.85
CA GLY A 108 -82.47 -11.65 22.90
C GLY A 108 -82.61 -10.13 22.89
N SER A 109 -82.17 -9.45 21.83
CA SER A 109 -82.37 -8.00 21.64
C SER A 109 -83.84 -7.62 21.38
N SER A 110 -84.12 -6.32 21.23
CA SER A 110 -85.47 -5.83 20.93
C SER A 110 -86.02 -6.41 19.61
N TRP A 111 -87.32 -6.72 19.59
CA TRP A 111 -88.00 -7.19 18.39
C TRP A 111 -88.01 -6.10 17.30
N ILE A 112 -87.58 -6.47 16.10
CA ILE A 112 -87.54 -5.61 14.92
C ILE A 112 -88.65 -6.05 13.97
N THR A 113 -89.53 -5.12 13.62
CA THR A 113 -90.68 -5.37 12.78
C THR A 113 -90.37 -5.14 11.30
N LEU A 114 -90.66 -6.14 10.45
CA LEU A 114 -90.44 -6.08 9.01
C LEU A 114 -91.51 -5.23 8.30
N PRO A 115 -91.18 -4.63 7.13
CA PRO A 115 -92.17 -4.01 6.26
C PRO A 115 -93.25 -5.01 5.85
N ARG A 116 -94.51 -4.55 5.76
CA ARG A 116 -95.64 -5.40 5.38
C ARG A 116 -95.41 -6.07 4.02
N GLY A 117 -95.68 -7.37 3.95
CA GLY A 117 -95.44 -8.19 2.76
C GLY A 117 -93.98 -8.65 2.59
N SER A 118 -93.02 -8.14 3.37
CA SER A 118 -91.66 -8.66 3.37
C SER A 118 -91.57 -9.99 4.11
N LYS A 119 -90.93 -10.97 3.47
CA LYS A 119 -90.71 -12.33 3.98
C LYS A 119 -89.22 -12.69 4.06
N ARG A 120 -88.33 -11.73 3.79
CA ARG A 120 -86.89 -11.95 3.71
C ARG A 120 -86.19 -11.29 4.89
N LEU A 121 -85.40 -12.06 5.62
CA LEU A 121 -84.52 -11.60 6.69
C LEU A 121 -83.08 -11.72 6.23
N SER A 122 -82.44 -10.61 5.89
CA SER A 122 -81.05 -10.57 5.46
C SER A 122 -80.16 -10.07 6.59
N PHE A 123 -79.12 -10.85 6.90
CA PHE A 123 -78.09 -10.52 7.89
C PHE A 123 -76.76 -10.36 7.16
N SER A 124 -76.00 -9.33 7.52
CA SER A 124 -74.64 -9.11 7.04
C SER A 124 -73.75 -8.67 8.20
N GLY A 125 -72.52 -9.19 8.25
CA GLY A 125 -71.52 -8.78 9.23
C GLY A 125 -71.79 -9.26 10.66
N LEU A 126 -72.38 -10.45 10.83
CA LEU A 126 -72.44 -11.08 12.16
C LEU A 126 -71.02 -11.40 12.65
N SER A 127 -70.75 -11.13 13.93
CA SER A 127 -69.45 -11.41 14.53
C SER A 127 -69.20 -12.92 14.58
N SER A 128 -67.93 -13.34 14.70
CA SER A 128 -67.64 -14.76 14.87
C SER A 128 -68.15 -15.24 16.23
N GLY A 129 -69.04 -16.22 16.24
CA GLY A 129 -69.71 -16.67 17.47
C GLY A 129 -70.98 -17.48 17.20
N LYS A 130 -71.71 -17.76 18.28
CA LYS A 130 -73.05 -18.36 18.25
C LYS A 130 -74.08 -17.22 18.27
N HIS A 131 -74.96 -17.18 17.28
CA HIS A 131 -76.08 -16.24 17.21
C HIS A 131 -77.42 -16.98 17.21
N GLU A 132 -78.35 -16.55 18.05
CA GLU A 132 -79.70 -17.09 18.13
C GLU A 132 -80.71 -16.13 17.50
N LEU A 133 -81.31 -16.54 16.39
CA LEU A 133 -82.31 -15.77 15.66
C LEU A 133 -83.69 -16.25 16.04
N SER A 134 -84.51 -15.38 16.64
CA SER A 134 -85.91 -15.66 16.97
C SER A 134 -86.83 -14.87 16.05
N PHE A 135 -87.89 -15.48 15.53
CA PHE A 135 -88.86 -14.83 14.65
C PHE A 135 -90.30 -15.23 14.98
N ARG A 136 -91.23 -14.29 14.81
CA ARG A 136 -92.67 -14.46 15.06
C ARG A 136 -93.49 -13.65 14.06
N THR A 137 -94.78 -13.93 13.99
CA THR A 137 -95.75 -13.16 13.19
C THR A 137 -96.71 -12.40 14.08
N VAL A 138 -97.14 -11.25 13.60
CA VAL A 138 -98.13 -10.37 14.22
C VAL A 138 -99.28 -10.14 13.25
N ASP A 139 -100.50 -10.46 13.69
CA ASP A 139 -101.74 -10.22 12.95
C ASP A 139 -102.72 -9.46 13.85
N ASN A 140 -102.99 -8.19 13.51
CA ASN A 140 -103.86 -7.29 14.29
C ASN A 140 -103.59 -7.31 15.81
N GLY A 141 -102.31 -7.27 16.20
CA GLY A 141 -101.86 -7.24 17.60
C GLY A 141 -101.68 -8.62 18.25
N LEU A 142 -102.11 -9.69 17.60
CA LEU A 142 -101.97 -11.06 18.10
C LEU A 142 -100.66 -11.67 17.60
N CYS A 143 -99.78 -12.04 18.52
CA CYS A 143 -98.44 -12.58 18.21
C CYS A 143 -98.45 -14.11 18.19
N SER A 144 -97.72 -14.71 17.26
CA SER A 144 -97.43 -16.15 17.30
C SER A 144 -96.38 -16.50 18.35
N SER A 145 -96.24 -17.80 18.64
CA SER A 145 -95.05 -18.30 19.31
C SER A 145 -93.80 -17.95 18.49
N ALA A 146 -92.72 -17.61 19.19
CA ALA A 146 -91.42 -17.36 18.57
C ALA A 146 -90.78 -18.69 18.16
N LYS A 147 -90.26 -18.76 16.94
CA LYS A 147 -89.42 -19.87 16.46
C LYS A 147 -87.97 -19.40 16.46
N SER A 148 -87.06 -20.22 17.02
CA SER A 148 -85.63 -19.93 17.06
C SER A 148 -84.84 -20.72 16.01
N PHE A 149 -83.73 -20.14 15.55
CA PHE A 149 -82.78 -20.73 14.61
C PHE A 149 -81.37 -20.26 14.96
N THR A 150 -80.43 -21.19 15.13
CA THR A 150 -79.07 -20.86 15.59
C THR A 150 -78.08 -20.79 14.42
N VAL A 151 -77.29 -19.72 14.32
CA VAL A 151 -76.23 -19.58 13.31
C VAL A 151 -74.87 -19.52 14.00
N PHE A 152 -73.94 -20.39 13.60
CA PHE A 152 -72.56 -20.41 14.08
C PHE A 152 -71.62 -19.83 13.01
N VAL A 153 -70.97 -18.71 13.28
CA VAL A 153 -69.98 -18.10 12.39
C VAL A 153 -68.57 -18.40 12.92
N HIS A 154 -67.82 -19.25 12.22
CA HIS A 154 -66.48 -19.69 12.65
C HIS A 154 -65.40 -18.64 12.32
N PRO A 155 -64.46 -18.33 13.24
CA PRO A 155 -63.40 -17.34 13.01
C PRO A 155 -62.32 -17.80 12.00
N SER A 156 -61.58 -16.84 11.44
CA SER A 156 -60.49 -17.07 10.48
C SER A 156 -59.29 -17.83 11.08
N PHE A 157 -58.66 -18.72 10.29
CA PHE A 157 -57.52 -19.53 10.74
C PHE A 157 -56.31 -18.69 11.19
N TRP A 158 -56.05 -17.55 10.55
CA TRP A 158 -54.96 -16.63 10.89
C TRP A 158 -55.14 -15.95 12.26
N ALA A 159 -56.37 -15.92 12.77
CA ALA A 159 -56.69 -15.40 14.09
C ALA A 159 -56.66 -16.49 15.19
N SER A 160 -56.40 -17.76 14.82
CA SER A 160 -56.37 -18.88 15.75
C SER A 160 -55.21 -18.77 16.76
N THR A 161 -55.40 -19.36 17.94
CA THR A 161 -54.35 -19.44 18.98
C THR A 161 -53.10 -20.16 18.46
N VAL A 162 -53.27 -21.18 17.61
CA VAL A 162 -52.16 -21.91 16.98
C VAL A 162 -51.36 -21.00 16.06
N ALA A 163 -52.01 -20.19 15.22
CA ALA A 163 -51.33 -19.21 14.37
C ALA A 163 -50.53 -18.18 15.19
N LYS A 164 -51.11 -17.70 16.30
CA LYS A 164 -50.41 -16.77 17.23
C LYS A 164 -49.15 -17.40 17.82
N ILE A 165 -49.19 -18.67 18.23
CA ILE A 165 -48.02 -19.39 18.74
C ILE A 165 -46.93 -19.50 17.66
N ILE A 166 -47.30 -19.82 16.42
CA ILE A 166 -46.37 -19.91 15.29
C ILE A 166 -45.68 -18.55 15.04
N TYR A 167 -46.42 -17.45 15.09
CA TYR A 167 -45.82 -16.11 14.93
C TYR A 167 -44.80 -15.79 16.03
N VAL A 168 -45.09 -16.15 17.28
CA VAL A 168 -44.15 -15.95 18.40
C VAL A 168 -42.89 -16.77 18.18
N ILE A 169 -43.01 -18.04 17.79
CA ILE A 169 -41.85 -18.91 17.51
C ILE A 169 -41.01 -18.35 16.35
N LEU A 170 -41.66 -17.90 15.27
CA LEU A 170 -40.96 -17.31 14.12
C LEU A 170 -40.22 -16.03 14.52
N ALA A 171 -40.83 -15.18 15.35
CA ALA A 171 -40.20 -13.96 15.86
C ALA A 171 -38.97 -14.28 16.72
N VAL A 172 -39.06 -15.27 17.61
CA VAL A 172 -37.92 -15.73 18.44
C VAL A 172 -36.80 -16.30 17.56
N LEU A 173 -37.13 -17.10 16.54
CA LEU A 173 -36.15 -17.62 15.57
C LEU A 173 -35.46 -16.50 14.79
N LEU A 174 -36.20 -15.48 14.37
CA LEU A 174 -35.63 -14.31 13.68
C LEU A 174 -34.67 -13.53 14.58
N VAL A 175 -35.06 -13.28 15.83
CA VAL A 175 -34.22 -12.56 16.82
C VAL A 175 -32.97 -13.36 17.15
N THR A 176 -33.09 -14.67 17.39
CA THR A 176 -31.94 -15.54 17.66
C THR A 176 -31.00 -15.63 16.47
N PHE A 177 -31.52 -15.75 15.24
CA PHE A 177 -30.72 -15.69 14.02
C PHE A 177 -29.96 -14.37 13.90
N PHE A 178 -30.63 -13.23 14.08
CA PHE A 178 -30.01 -11.91 13.98
C PHE A 178 -28.91 -11.68 15.03
N THR A 179 -29.13 -12.17 16.26
CA THR A 179 -28.14 -12.04 17.34
C THR A 179 -26.91 -12.91 17.11
N LEU A 180 -27.08 -14.15 16.64
CA LEU A 180 -25.96 -15.04 16.27
C LEU A 180 -25.18 -14.49 15.07
N TRP A 181 -25.88 -14.00 14.05
CA TRP A 181 -25.28 -13.37 12.88
C TRP A 181 -24.43 -12.15 13.27
N LYS A 182 -24.99 -11.25 14.11
CA LYS A 182 -24.29 -10.06 14.59
C LYS A 182 -23.07 -10.39 15.45
N ARG A 183 -23.16 -11.40 16.32
CA ARG A 183 -22.01 -11.88 17.12
C ARG A 183 -20.87 -12.37 16.24
N LYS A 184 -21.17 -13.23 15.26
CA LYS A 184 -20.17 -13.77 14.34
C LYS A 184 -19.51 -12.66 13.51
N HIS A 185 -20.29 -11.69 13.05
CA HIS A 185 -19.78 -10.56 12.28
C HIS A 185 -18.88 -9.62 13.11
N ASN A 186 -19.24 -9.38 14.38
CA ASN A 186 -18.43 -8.55 15.27
C ASN A 186 -17.08 -9.21 15.62
N LEU A 187 -17.06 -10.52 15.88
CA LEU A 187 -15.83 -11.27 16.15
C LEU A 187 -14.87 -11.22 14.96
N ALA A 188 -15.38 -11.41 13.74
CA ALA A 188 -14.55 -11.32 12.53
C ALA A 188 -13.96 -9.91 12.34
N LYS A 189 -14.73 -8.85 12.64
CA LYS A 189 -14.23 -7.47 12.62
C LYS A 189 -13.14 -7.22 13.66
N GLN A 190 -13.28 -7.77 14.86
CA GLN A 190 -12.26 -7.64 15.91
C GLN A 190 -10.94 -8.29 15.48
N GLN A 191 -10.98 -9.51 14.93
CA GLN A 191 -9.78 -10.21 14.48
C GLN A 191 -9.02 -9.44 13.39
N ILE A 192 -9.74 -8.87 12.41
CA ILE A 192 -9.13 -8.06 11.35
C ILE A 192 -8.52 -6.78 11.92
N SER A 193 -9.24 -6.10 12.84
CA SER A 193 -8.74 -4.89 13.48
C SER A 193 -7.51 -5.15 14.35
N GLU A 194 -7.46 -6.28 15.07
CA GLU A 194 -6.31 -6.68 15.88
C GLU A 194 -5.09 -6.94 14.99
N TYR A 195 -5.27 -7.66 13.88
CA TYR A 195 -4.22 -7.89 12.91
C TYR A 195 -3.68 -6.57 12.34
N GLN A 196 -4.57 -5.68 11.89
CA GLN A 196 -4.19 -4.35 11.38
C GLN A 196 -3.49 -3.50 12.44
N HIS A 197 -3.94 -3.57 13.70
CA HIS A 197 -3.30 -2.83 14.78
C HIS A 197 -1.90 -3.36 15.10
N GLN A 198 -1.70 -4.68 15.07
CA GLN A 198 -0.37 -5.27 15.24
C GLN A 198 0.56 -4.89 14.08
N GLU A 199 0.05 -4.88 12.85
CA GLU A 199 0.80 -4.46 11.67
C GLU A 199 1.21 -2.98 11.77
N GLN A 200 0.29 -2.09 12.16
CA GLN A 200 0.58 -0.68 12.40
C GLN A 200 1.62 -0.48 13.50
N ILE A 201 1.48 -1.20 14.63
CA ILE A 201 2.48 -1.16 15.71
C ILE A 201 3.84 -1.61 15.18
N ASN A 202 3.88 -2.65 14.34
CA ASN A 202 5.11 -3.15 13.76
C ASN A 202 5.75 -2.13 12.82
N GLU A 203 4.95 -1.51 11.94
CA GLU A 203 5.40 -0.42 11.06
C GLU A 203 5.92 0.79 11.85
N SER A 204 5.21 1.24 12.88
CA SER A 204 5.67 2.35 13.73
C SER A 204 6.93 2.00 14.52
N LYS A 205 7.06 0.77 15.02
CA LYS A 205 8.30 0.27 15.65
C LYS A 205 9.45 0.33 14.66
N LEU A 206 9.23 -0.17 13.45
CA LEU A 206 10.21 -0.08 12.38
C LEU A 206 10.57 1.41 12.15
N GLU A 207 9.59 2.30 11.96
CA GLU A 207 9.75 3.75 11.77
C GLU A 207 10.71 4.36 12.78
N PHE A 208 10.38 4.18 14.05
CA PHE A 208 11.18 4.57 15.19
C PHE A 208 12.62 4.05 15.09
N PHE A 209 12.82 2.78 14.74
CA PHE A 209 14.16 2.20 14.62
C PHE A 209 15.00 2.76 13.47
N SER A 210 14.40 3.19 12.35
CA SER A 210 15.19 3.82 11.27
C SER A 210 15.63 5.22 11.65
N ASN A 211 14.77 5.97 12.35
CA ASN A 211 15.12 7.30 12.84
C ASN A 211 16.23 7.19 13.89
N ILE A 212 16.10 6.25 14.83
CA ILE A 212 17.15 5.91 15.81
C ILE A 212 18.43 5.48 15.11
N SER A 213 18.37 4.68 14.04
CA SER A 213 19.57 4.25 13.34
C SER A 213 20.35 5.43 12.78
N HIS A 214 19.66 6.45 12.26
CA HIS A 214 20.32 7.69 11.84
C HIS A 214 20.89 8.47 13.04
N GLU A 215 20.12 8.62 14.11
CA GLU A 215 20.55 9.35 15.31
C GLU A 215 21.69 8.65 16.09
N LEU A 216 21.82 7.32 16.02
CA LEU A 216 22.90 6.57 16.64
C LEU A 216 24.17 6.54 15.79
N LYS A 217 24.04 6.65 14.46
CA LYS A 217 25.19 6.62 13.53
C LYS A 217 26.12 7.81 13.72
N ASN A 218 25.56 8.99 13.99
CA ASN A 218 26.31 10.21 14.24
C ASN A 218 27.19 10.15 15.50
N PRO A 219 26.66 9.85 16.71
CA PRO A 219 27.48 9.73 17.92
C PRO A 219 28.46 8.55 17.85
N LEU A 220 28.12 7.44 17.16
CA LEU A 220 29.08 6.36 16.91
C LEU A 220 30.25 6.81 16.04
N SER A 221 29.99 7.63 15.01
CA SER A 221 31.04 8.20 14.17
C SER A 221 31.99 9.09 14.99
N LEU A 222 31.42 9.90 15.90
CA LEU A 222 32.16 10.77 16.81
C LEU A 222 32.91 10.02 17.92
N MET A 223 32.54 8.78 18.24
CA MET A 223 33.31 7.91 19.14
C MET A 223 34.42 7.16 18.40
N ILE A 224 34.11 6.59 17.22
CA ILE A 224 35.03 5.74 16.47
C ILE A 224 36.26 6.52 15.97
N GLY A 225 36.06 7.74 15.47
CA GLY A 225 37.15 8.57 14.94
C GLY A 225 38.26 8.86 15.96
N PRO A 226 37.95 9.55 17.08
CA PRO A 226 38.91 9.84 18.14
C PRO A 226 39.54 8.58 18.74
N LEU A 227 38.78 7.49 18.82
CA LEU A 227 39.28 6.23 19.38
C LEU A 227 40.33 5.57 18.47
N LYS A 228 40.16 5.63 17.13
CA LYS A 228 41.21 5.22 16.18
C LYS A 228 42.47 6.06 16.33
N GLN A 229 42.32 7.36 16.55
CA GLN A 229 43.44 8.28 16.74
C GLN A 229 44.18 7.98 18.05
N LEU A 230 43.47 7.74 19.16
CA LEU A 230 44.07 7.30 20.42
C LEU A 230 44.82 5.98 20.24
N MET A 231 44.27 5.03 19.48
CA MET A 231 44.95 3.78 19.14
C MET A 231 46.21 3.97 18.28
N ALA A 232 46.31 5.05 17.50
CA ALA A 232 47.46 5.34 16.66
C ALA A 232 48.57 6.12 17.40
N ILE A 233 48.19 6.98 18.35
CA ILE A 233 49.12 7.90 19.04
C ILE A 233 49.63 7.34 20.38
N ASP A 234 48.82 6.55 21.10
CA ASP A 234 49.14 6.06 22.43
C ASP A 234 49.65 4.61 22.39
N ASN A 235 50.90 4.37 22.77
CA ASN A 235 51.53 3.04 22.71
C ASN A 235 51.43 2.23 24.02
N ASP A 236 50.71 2.71 25.03
CA ASP A 236 50.57 2.00 26.30
C ASP A 236 49.74 0.70 26.14
N PRO A 237 50.30 -0.48 26.50
CA PRO A 237 49.63 -1.77 26.28
C PRO A 237 48.29 -1.92 27.02
N VAL A 238 48.15 -1.30 28.20
CA VAL A 238 46.94 -1.39 29.03
C VAL A 238 45.85 -0.51 28.43
N ARG A 239 46.17 0.72 28.03
CA ARG A 239 45.21 1.63 27.37
C ARG A 239 44.82 1.14 25.98
N GLN A 240 45.77 0.59 25.22
CA GLN A 240 45.50 -0.08 23.94
C GLN A 240 44.47 -1.20 24.06
N ARG A 241 44.51 -2.00 25.13
CA ARG A 241 43.50 -3.05 25.37
C ARG A 241 42.11 -2.45 25.58
N TYR A 242 42.00 -1.34 26.32
CA TYR A 242 40.72 -0.64 26.50
C TYR A 242 40.22 -0.01 25.21
N TYR A 243 41.09 0.64 24.43
CA TYR A 243 40.72 1.21 23.14
C TYR A 243 40.23 0.14 22.17
N LYS A 244 40.95 -0.97 22.00
CA LYS A 244 40.50 -2.10 21.17
C LYS A 244 39.14 -2.64 21.60
N THR A 245 38.89 -2.69 22.91
CA THR A 245 37.60 -3.13 23.46
C THR A 245 36.48 -2.14 23.12
N MET A 246 36.70 -0.84 23.34
CA MET A 246 35.72 0.21 22.99
C MET A 246 35.46 0.25 21.49
N TYR A 247 36.51 0.10 20.68
CA TYR A 247 36.44 0.07 19.21
C TYR A 247 35.57 -1.08 18.73
N GLY A 248 35.87 -2.30 19.18
CA GLY A 248 35.11 -3.50 18.81
C GLY A 248 33.64 -3.43 19.26
N ASN A 249 33.34 -2.79 20.39
CA ASN A 249 31.96 -2.58 20.81
C ASN A 249 31.25 -1.55 19.91
N SER A 250 31.89 -0.44 19.56
CA SER A 250 31.33 0.57 18.64
C SER A 250 31.08 0.00 17.25
N GLU A 251 32.01 -0.80 16.71
CA GLU A 251 31.83 -1.50 15.44
C GLU A 251 30.70 -2.53 15.50
N ARG A 252 30.57 -3.26 16.62
CA ARG A 252 29.46 -4.19 16.82
C ARG A 252 28.11 -3.48 16.82
N ILE A 253 28.00 -2.32 17.48
CA ILE A 253 26.76 -1.53 17.46
C ILE A 253 26.46 -1.06 16.03
N LEU A 254 27.48 -0.58 15.31
CA LEU A 254 27.33 -0.17 13.91
C LEU A 254 26.87 -1.31 13.00
N LEU A 255 27.42 -2.52 13.18
CA LEU A 255 27.00 -3.72 12.45
C LEU A 255 25.52 -4.05 12.71
N LEU A 256 25.10 -4.06 13.98
CA LEU A 256 23.72 -4.34 14.36
C LEU A 256 22.74 -3.31 13.76
N MET A 257 23.15 -2.05 13.77
CA MET A 257 22.36 -0.96 13.20
C MET A 257 22.25 -1.08 11.67
N ASN A 258 23.35 -1.41 10.97
CA ASN A 258 23.31 -1.66 9.53
C ASN A 258 22.43 -2.86 9.17
N GLN A 259 22.48 -3.95 9.94
CA GLN A 259 21.60 -5.11 9.75
C GLN A 259 20.12 -4.74 9.87
N LEU A 260 19.78 -3.84 10.81
CA LEU A 260 18.42 -3.35 10.99
C LEU A 260 17.95 -2.49 9.80
N LEU A 261 18.83 -1.65 9.27
CA LEU A 261 18.56 -0.86 8.05
C LEU A 261 18.41 -1.75 6.81
N ASP A 262 19.16 -2.84 6.72
CA ASP A 262 19.03 -3.79 5.62
C ASP A 262 17.65 -4.47 5.63
N ILE A 263 17.14 -4.91 6.80
CA ILE A 263 15.78 -5.46 6.93
C ILE A 263 14.72 -4.45 6.44
N ARG A 264 14.88 -3.18 6.80
CA ARG A 264 13.97 -2.12 6.35
C ARG A 264 13.95 -1.96 4.82
N LYS A 265 15.12 -2.03 4.19
CA LYS A 265 15.23 -1.94 2.73
C LYS A 265 14.56 -3.13 2.05
N ILE A 266 14.71 -4.33 2.61
CA ILE A 266 14.07 -5.54 2.12
C ILE A 266 12.55 -5.42 2.23
N ASP A 267 12.01 -5.07 3.41
CA ASP A 267 10.55 -4.98 3.64
C ASP A 267 9.86 -3.99 2.70
N LYS A 268 10.52 -2.87 2.38
CA LYS A 268 10.01 -1.87 1.44
C LYS A 268 10.24 -2.22 -0.03
N GLY A 269 10.79 -3.40 -0.33
CA GLY A 269 11.16 -3.82 -1.69
C GLY A 269 12.27 -2.96 -2.32
N GLY A 270 13.00 -2.18 -1.51
CA GLY A 270 14.05 -1.27 -1.96
C GLY A 270 15.44 -1.90 -2.06
N MET A 271 15.62 -3.15 -1.59
CA MET A 271 16.87 -3.88 -1.76
C MET A 271 16.86 -4.58 -3.13
N LYS A 272 17.57 -4.01 -4.10
CA LYS A 272 17.86 -4.67 -5.38
C LYS A 272 19.18 -5.41 -5.29
N LEU A 273 19.16 -6.70 -5.61
CA LEU A 273 20.36 -7.54 -5.67
C LEU A 273 21.03 -7.37 -7.03
N LYS A 274 22.37 -7.39 -7.03
CA LYS A 274 23.19 -7.39 -8.24
C LYS A 274 23.87 -8.73 -8.39
N PHE A 275 23.38 -9.53 -9.32
CA PHE A 275 23.85 -10.90 -9.49
C PHE A 275 25.12 -10.96 -10.32
N ARG A 276 26.08 -11.79 -9.87
CA ARG A 276 27.29 -12.15 -10.59
C ARG A 276 27.40 -13.66 -10.70
N ARG A 277 27.86 -14.14 -11.85
CA ARG A 277 28.19 -15.55 -12.04
C ARG A 277 29.43 -15.88 -11.20
N THR A 278 29.24 -16.63 -10.13
CA THR A 278 30.26 -16.89 -9.11
C THR A 278 30.46 -18.40 -8.97
N ASP A 279 31.72 -18.83 -8.97
CA ASP A 279 32.07 -20.19 -8.57
C ASP A 279 31.96 -20.29 -7.04
N ILE A 280 30.96 -21.03 -6.55
CA ILE A 280 30.60 -21.08 -5.14
C ILE A 280 31.66 -21.80 -4.29
N VAL A 281 32.37 -22.78 -4.86
CA VAL A 281 33.35 -23.59 -4.13
C VAL A 281 34.54 -22.76 -3.64
N PRO A 282 35.29 -22.03 -4.51
CA PRO A 282 36.37 -21.16 -4.06
C PRO A 282 35.87 -19.91 -3.34
N TYR A 283 34.63 -19.46 -3.62
CA TYR A 283 34.03 -18.33 -2.93
C TYR A 283 33.79 -18.63 -1.43
N VAL A 284 33.18 -19.78 -1.11
CA VAL A 284 32.90 -20.16 0.28
C VAL A 284 34.19 -20.49 1.03
N GLN A 285 35.17 -21.13 0.38
CA GLN A 285 36.49 -21.39 0.98
C GLN A 285 37.14 -20.10 1.51
N ARG A 286 37.09 -19.01 0.73
CA ARG A 286 37.63 -17.70 1.16
C ARG A 286 37.00 -17.19 2.45
N ILE A 287 35.70 -17.40 2.63
CA ILE A 287 34.98 -16.96 3.82
C ILE A 287 35.34 -17.85 5.01
N ILE A 288 35.49 -19.16 4.79
CA ILE A 288 35.96 -20.12 5.80
C ILE A 288 37.36 -19.73 6.30
N ASP A 289 38.27 -19.37 5.40
CA ASP A 289 39.64 -19.00 5.74
C ASP A 289 39.66 -17.81 6.73
N SER A 290 38.74 -16.85 6.58
CA SER A 290 38.61 -15.70 7.50
C SER A 290 38.20 -16.08 8.93
N TYR A 291 37.63 -17.27 9.13
CA TYR A 291 37.21 -17.80 10.44
C TYR A 291 38.19 -18.81 11.05
N SER A 292 39.17 -19.29 10.29
CA SER A 292 40.11 -20.33 10.73
C SER A 292 40.81 -19.98 12.05
N GLU A 293 41.27 -18.73 12.22
CA GLU A 293 41.90 -18.26 13.46
C GLU A 293 40.93 -18.24 14.65
N GLN A 294 39.70 -17.76 14.45
CA GLN A 294 38.70 -17.66 15.53
C GLN A 294 38.29 -19.04 16.04
N PHE A 295 38.07 -19.97 15.11
CA PHE A 295 37.76 -21.37 15.45
C PHE A 295 38.95 -22.06 16.12
N GLY A 296 40.18 -21.72 15.71
CA GLY A 296 41.41 -22.20 16.33
C GLY A 296 41.54 -21.83 17.81
N VAL A 297 41.13 -20.62 18.20
CA VAL A 297 41.15 -20.17 19.61
C VAL A 297 40.26 -21.03 20.53
N LYS A 298 39.13 -21.52 20.02
CA LYS A 298 38.23 -22.45 20.75
C LYS A 298 38.51 -23.93 20.46
N HIS A 299 39.58 -24.23 19.72
CA HIS A 299 39.89 -25.59 19.25
C HIS A 299 38.72 -26.28 18.52
N ILE A 300 37.85 -25.52 17.85
CA ILE A 300 36.71 -26.10 17.10
C ILE A 300 37.22 -26.61 15.75
N SER A 301 36.95 -27.88 15.44
CA SER A 301 37.31 -28.48 14.14
C SER A 301 36.33 -28.00 13.07
N LEU A 302 36.82 -27.21 12.10
CA LEU A 302 36.04 -26.78 10.94
C LEU A 302 36.37 -27.66 9.74
N LYS A 303 35.37 -28.35 9.18
CA LYS A 303 35.53 -29.18 7.97
C LYS A 303 34.74 -28.58 6.82
N TYR A 304 35.42 -28.42 5.69
CA TYR A 304 34.80 -28.04 4.43
C TYR A 304 34.74 -29.24 3.49
N ILE A 305 33.54 -29.57 3.00
CA ILE A 305 33.28 -30.76 2.20
C ILE A 305 32.53 -30.33 0.94
N HIS A 306 33.12 -30.58 -0.23
CA HIS A 306 32.47 -30.42 -1.53
C HIS A 306 32.46 -31.78 -2.22
N LYS A 307 31.31 -32.47 -2.20
CA LYS A 307 31.20 -33.86 -2.70
C LYS A 307 31.31 -33.89 -4.23
N ASP A 308 32.46 -34.34 -4.74
CA ASP A 308 32.74 -34.57 -6.16
C ASP A 308 32.48 -33.33 -7.07
N ILE A 309 32.67 -32.13 -6.53
CA ILE A 309 32.46 -30.86 -7.22
C ILE A 309 33.71 -29.99 -7.02
N ASP A 310 34.48 -29.79 -8.09
CA ASP A 310 35.66 -28.90 -8.06
C ASP A 310 35.28 -27.44 -8.35
N SER A 311 34.24 -27.22 -9.17
CA SER A 311 33.72 -25.90 -9.52
C SER A 311 32.21 -25.96 -9.73
N LEU A 312 31.46 -25.00 -9.17
CA LEU A 312 30.02 -24.91 -9.33
C LEU A 312 29.60 -23.44 -9.44
N TYR A 313 29.19 -23.03 -10.64
CA TYR A 313 28.79 -21.66 -10.91
C TYR A 313 27.32 -21.42 -10.59
N ILE A 314 27.06 -20.39 -9.80
CA ILE A 314 25.71 -19.87 -9.50
C ILE A 314 25.67 -18.36 -9.66
N TYR A 315 24.47 -17.80 -9.81
CA TYR A 315 24.26 -16.36 -9.81
C TYR A 315 23.94 -15.89 -8.40
N ILE A 316 24.84 -15.11 -7.80
CA ILE A 316 24.64 -14.53 -6.46
C ILE A 316 25.08 -13.07 -6.41
N ASP A 317 24.46 -12.30 -5.53
CA ASP A 317 25.01 -11.02 -5.05
C ASP A 317 26.01 -11.32 -3.93
N GLN A 318 27.31 -11.29 -4.27
CA GLN A 318 28.38 -11.66 -3.34
C GLN A 318 28.34 -10.82 -2.04
N THR A 319 28.05 -9.51 -2.13
CA THR A 319 28.03 -8.60 -0.97
C THR A 319 26.94 -8.97 0.04
N ASN A 320 25.75 -9.32 -0.44
CA ASN A 320 24.64 -9.71 0.43
C ASN A 320 24.76 -11.17 0.85
N PHE A 321 25.26 -12.05 -0.01
CA PHE A 321 25.44 -13.46 0.31
C PHE A 321 26.59 -13.70 1.32
N ASP A 322 27.61 -12.84 1.35
CA ASP A 322 28.60 -12.80 2.43
C ASP A 322 27.90 -12.75 3.80
N LYS A 323 26.90 -11.88 3.95
CA LYS A 323 26.16 -11.70 5.23
C LYS A 323 25.45 -12.99 5.68
N VAL A 324 24.96 -13.79 4.73
CA VAL A 324 24.34 -15.10 5.00
C VAL A 324 25.36 -16.03 5.62
N LEU A 325 26.53 -16.20 4.98
CA LEU A 325 27.56 -17.12 5.43
C LEU A 325 28.22 -16.66 6.74
N TYR A 326 28.55 -15.37 6.86
CA TYR A 326 29.09 -14.79 8.11
C TYR A 326 28.14 -15.01 9.28
N ASN A 327 26.82 -14.85 9.09
CA ASN A 327 25.86 -15.04 10.16
C ASN A 327 25.73 -16.52 10.58
N LEU A 328 25.68 -17.45 9.62
CA LEU A 328 25.62 -18.89 9.91
C LEU A 328 26.89 -19.39 10.60
N LEU A 329 28.08 -19.01 10.10
CA LEU A 329 29.37 -19.37 10.71
C LEU A 329 29.55 -18.74 12.09
N SER A 330 29.14 -17.48 12.27
CA SER A 330 29.20 -16.82 13.58
C SER A 330 28.28 -17.50 14.60
N ASN A 331 27.10 -17.95 14.19
CA ASN A 331 26.20 -18.72 15.07
C ASN A 331 26.81 -20.07 15.41
N ALA A 332 27.37 -20.79 14.44
CA ALA A 332 28.08 -22.03 14.67
C ALA A 332 29.22 -21.84 15.69
N TYR A 333 30.08 -20.82 15.52
CA TYR A 333 31.14 -20.50 16.48
C TYR A 333 30.65 -20.17 17.89
N LYS A 334 29.53 -19.45 18.01
CA LYS A 334 28.96 -19.04 19.30
C LYS A 334 28.37 -20.21 20.08
N PHE A 335 27.62 -21.08 19.41
CA PHE A 335 26.82 -22.12 20.06
C PHE A 335 27.48 -23.49 20.08
N THR A 336 28.63 -23.65 19.41
CA THR A 336 29.49 -24.83 19.52
C THR A 336 30.41 -24.69 20.75
N PRO A 337 30.49 -25.73 21.61
CA PRO A 337 31.43 -25.74 22.74
C PRO A 337 32.89 -25.82 22.28
N GLU A 338 33.81 -25.57 23.21
CA GLU A 338 35.24 -25.76 22.98
C GLU A 338 35.55 -27.22 22.61
N ASN A 339 36.47 -27.45 21.67
CA ASN A 339 36.73 -28.77 21.06
C ASN A 339 35.54 -29.38 20.28
N GLY A 340 34.54 -28.58 19.93
CA GLY A 340 33.43 -29.02 19.08
C GLY A 340 33.81 -29.16 17.60
N GLU A 341 32.81 -29.44 16.77
CA GLU A 341 32.96 -29.64 15.33
C GLU A 341 31.90 -28.85 14.57
N VAL A 342 32.32 -28.16 13.52
CA VAL A 342 31.45 -27.48 12.55
C VAL A 342 31.79 -27.99 11.16
N ARG A 343 30.77 -28.34 10.37
CA ARG A 343 30.90 -28.80 8.99
C ARG A 343 30.17 -27.85 8.06
N LEU A 344 30.84 -27.46 6.98
CA LEU A 344 30.22 -26.77 5.87
C LEU A 344 30.28 -27.68 4.65
N GLU A 345 29.11 -28.01 4.08
CA GLU A 345 28.99 -28.90 2.94
C GLU A 345 28.35 -28.20 1.75
N ILE A 346 28.90 -28.41 0.55
CA ILE A 346 28.31 -27.96 -0.72
C ILE A 346 27.97 -29.17 -1.56
N GLU A 347 26.72 -29.21 -2.04
CA GLU A 347 26.20 -30.27 -2.90
C GLU A 347 25.37 -29.67 -4.03
N LYS A 348 25.44 -30.28 -5.23
CA LYS A 348 24.48 -30.01 -6.31
C LYS A 348 23.31 -30.99 -6.19
N VAL A 349 22.09 -30.47 -6.07
CA VAL A 349 20.85 -31.26 -5.92
C VAL A 349 19.85 -30.83 -6.99
N GLY A 350 19.79 -31.59 -8.10
CA GLY A 350 18.98 -31.23 -9.27
C GLY A 350 19.44 -29.89 -9.87
N ASP A 351 18.49 -28.96 -10.02
CA ASP A 351 18.74 -27.60 -10.52
C ASP A 351 19.09 -26.59 -9.42
N ASN A 352 19.35 -27.06 -8.19
CA ASN A 352 19.70 -26.23 -7.05
C ASN A 352 21.08 -26.57 -6.48
N THR A 353 21.74 -25.58 -5.89
CA THR A 353 22.89 -25.75 -4.99
C THR A 353 22.39 -25.81 -3.56
N ARG A 354 22.86 -26.80 -2.82
CA ARG A 354 22.64 -26.95 -1.38
C ARG A 354 23.91 -26.60 -0.64
N ILE A 355 23.84 -25.59 0.23
CA ILE A 355 24.89 -25.21 1.16
C ILE A 355 24.41 -25.53 2.57
N THR A 356 25.14 -26.39 3.26
CA THR A 356 24.79 -26.86 4.60
C THR A 356 25.81 -26.35 5.60
N VAL A 357 25.37 -25.80 6.73
CA VAL A 357 26.22 -25.52 7.90
C VAL A 357 25.69 -26.35 9.07
N SER A 358 26.49 -27.28 9.58
CA SER A 358 26.14 -28.16 10.70
C SER A 358 27.09 -27.98 11.86
N ASP A 359 26.56 -27.89 13.06
CA ASP A 359 27.32 -27.80 14.31
C ASP A 359 26.95 -28.96 15.26
N ASN A 360 27.85 -29.29 16.19
CA ASN A 360 27.58 -30.23 17.28
C ASN A 360 27.28 -29.55 18.63
N GLY A 361 26.72 -28.33 18.59
CA GLY A 361 26.45 -27.50 19.75
C GLY A 361 25.19 -27.89 20.53
N ILE A 362 24.63 -26.91 21.24
CA ILE A 362 23.46 -27.11 22.13
C ILE A 362 22.18 -27.56 21.41
N GLY A 363 22.11 -27.36 20.09
CA GLY A 363 20.92 -27.66 19.28
C GLY A 363 19.77 -26.67 19.50
N ILE A 364 18.73 -26.82 18.69
CA ILE A 364 17.47 -26.05 18.79
C ILE A 364 16.31 -27.02 18.99
N ALA A 365 15.37 -26.67 19.87
CA ALA A 365 14.18 -27.47 20.11
C ALA A 365 13.29 -27.56 18.85
N PRO A 366 12.63 -28.70 18.57
CA PRO A 366 11.84 -28.88 17.34
C PRO A 366 10.78 -27.80 17.10
N ASP A 367 10.14 -27.33 18.17
CA ASP A 367 9.08 -26.32 18.16
C ASP A 367 9.63 -24.88 18.01
N GLU A 368 10.95 -24.70 18.02
CA GLU A 368 11.64 -23.44 17.84
C GLU A 368 12.40 -23.33 16.50
N LEU A 369 12.61 -24.44 15.77
CA LEU A 369 13.37 -24.48 14.51
C LEU A 369 12.87 -23.49 13.45
N GLU A 370 11.55 -23.26 13.38
CA GLU A 370 10.99 -22.25 12.48
C GLU A 370 10.98 -20.85 13.10
N LYS A 371 10.80 -20.77 14.42
CA LYS A 371 10.70 -19.51 15.16
C LYS A 371 12.03 -18.75 15.20
N VAL A 372 13.17 -19.43 15.10
CA VAL A 372 14.50 -18.77 15.08
C VAL A 372 14.73 -17.86 13.87
N PHE A 373 13.96 -18.01 12.80
CA PHE A 373 13.93 -17.07 11.67
C PHE A 373 12.98 -15.88 11.89
N GLY A 374 12.24 -15.89 13.00
CA GLY A 374 11.37 -14.78 13.42
C GLY A 374 12.16 -13.55 13.86
N ARG A 375 11.56 -12.38 13.66
CA ARG A 375 12.17 -11.09 14.02
C ARG A 375 12.36 -10.99 15.53
N PHE A 376 13.57 -10.62 15.95
CA PHE A 376 13.95 -10.44 17.36
C PHE A 376 13.78 -11.69 18.22
N TYR A 377 13.60 -12.86 17.59
CA TYR A 377 13.43 -14.12 18.30
C TYR A 377 14.78 -14.63 18.82
N GLN A 378 14.79 -15.11 20.07
CA GLN A 378 15.94 -15.73 20.70
C GLN A 378 15.48 -16.93 21.52
N VAL A 379 16.18 -18.04 21.38
CA VAL A 379 15.87 -19.29 22.09
C VAL A 379 16.04 -19.11 23.61
N SER A 380 15.00 -19.47 24.36
CA SER A 380 14.94 -19.35 25.82
C SER A 380 15.89 -20.35 26.48
N GLY A 381 17.10 -19.90 26.84
CA GLY A 381 18.16 -20.74 27.42
C GLY A 381 19.56 -20.35 26.93
N ALA A 382 19.66 -19.90 25.67
CA ALA A 382 20.89 -19.35 25.10
C ALA A 382 21.38 -18.07 25.81
N GLN A 383 20.45 -17.32 26.43
CA GLN A 383 20.71 -16.11 27.21
C GLN A 383 21.59 -16.33 28.45
N ARG A 384 21.65 -17.56 29.01
CA ARG A 384 22.50 -17.87 30.17
C ARG A 384 23.97 -18.07 29.79
N LEU A 385 24.25 -18.49 28.55
CA LEU A 385 25.60 -18.81 28.07
C LEU A 385 26.24 -17.65 27.29
N TYR A 386 25.46 -16.86 26.54
CA TYR A 386 25.97 -15.72 25.77
C TYR A 386 25.01 -14.53 25.77
N LYS A 387 25.45 -13.39 26.32
CA LYS A 387 24.73 -12.10 26.23
C LYS A 387 25.12 -11.38 24.92
N GLY A 388 24.26 -11.40 23.91
CA GLY A 388 24.35 -10.40 22.83
C GLY A 388 24.07 -10.84 21.38
N GLY A 389 22.99 -11.58 21.13
CA GLY A 389 22.32 -11.51 19.83
C GLY A 389 21.23 -10.43 19.87
N ALA A 390 20.94 -9.75 18.77
CA ALA A 390 19.73 -8.92 18.66
C ALA A 390 18.51 -9.74 18.16
N GLY A 391 18.69 -11.01 17.78
CA GLY A 391 17.64 -11.82 17.15
C GLY A 391 17.29 -11.37 15.72
N VAL A 392 18.20 -10.62 15.08
CA VAL A 392 17.99 -9.98 13.77
C VAL A 392 18.67 -10.79 12.64
N GLY A 393 19.80 -11.42 12.94
CA GLY A 393 20.67 -12.04 11.93
C GLY A 393 20.00 -13.13 11.10
N LEU A 394 19.37 -14.13 11.74
CA LEU A 394 18.75 -15.25 11.01
C LEU A 394 17.55 -14.82 10.17
N ASN A 395 16.77 -13.83 10.63
CA ASN A 395 15.71 -13.25 9.83
C ASN A 395 16.26 -12.56 8.56
N LEU A 396 17.32 -11.75 8.71
CA LEU A 396 18.00 -11.13 7.57
C LEU A 396 18.59 -12.18 6.62
N THR A 397 19.19 -13.25 7.17
CA THR A 397 19.69 -14.38 6.37
C THR A 397 18.58 -14.99 5.51
N ARG A 398 17.41 -15.24 6.09
CA ARG A 398 16.26 -15.79 5.36
C ARG A 398 15.80 -14.85 4.25
N SER A 399 15.63 -13.57 4.57
CA SER A 399 15.21 -12.60 3.57
C SER A 399 16.20 -12.44 2.41
N ILE A 400 17.51 -12.46 2.69
CA ILE A 400 18.54 -12.41 1.62
C ILE A 400 18.46 -13.67 0.76
N VAL A 401 18.31 -14.86 1.35
CA VAL A 401 18.19 -16.12 0.59
C VAL A 401 16.92 -16.13 -0.25
N GLU A 402 15.79 -15.65 0.29
CA GLU A 402 14.52 -15.52 -0.45
C GLU A 402 14.63 -14.52 -1.62
N LEU A 403 15.35 -13.41 -1.43
CA LEU A 403 15.64 -12.46 -2.52
C LEU A 403 16.55 -13.06 -3.60
N HIS A 404 17.39 -14.06 -3.27
CA HIS A 404 18.14 -14.87 -4.24
C HIS A 404 17.28 -16.00 -4.86
N HIS A 405 15.96 -15.96 -4.68
CA HIS A 405 15.02 -17.00 -5.09
C HIS A 405 15.32 -18.39 -4.50
N GLY A 406 16.00 -18.41 -3.36
CA GLY A 406 16.33 -19.60 -2.60
C GLY A 406 15.39 -19.85 -1.42
N ASN A 407 15.73 -20.86 -0.64
CA ASN A 407 15.07 -21.17 0.62
C ASN A 407 16.11 -21.57 1.68
N ILE A 408 15.90 -21.17 2.93
CA ILE A 408 16.69 -21.60 4.09
C ILE A 408 15.78 -22.21 5.15
N HIS A 409 16.21 -23.33 5.73
CA HIS A 409 15.55 -23.93 6.89
C HIS A 409 16.58 -24.46 7.90
N ALA A 410 16.12 -24.70 9.12
CA ALA A 410 16.89 -25.32 10.19
C ALA A 410 16.30 -26.69 10.51
N GLU A 411 17.16 -27.68 10.71
CA GLU A 411 16.80 -29.03 11.10
C GLU A 411 17.76 -29.56 12.19
N LYS A 412 17.38 -30.67 12.83
CA LYS A 412 18.27 -31.33 13.79
C LYS A 412 19.47 -31.90 13.05
N ASN A 413 20.65 -31.79 13.66
CA ASN A 413 21.84 -32.39 13.08
C ASN A 413 21.70 -33.93 13.05
N PRO A 414 21.74 -34.59 11.87
CA PRO A 414 21.61 -36.04 11.78
C PRO A 414 22.82 -36.79 12.38
N LEU A 415 23.95 -36.10 12.59
CA LEU A 415 25.19 -36.69 13.10
C LEU A 415 25.30 -36.68 14.64
N GLY A 416 24.32 -36.11 15.36
CA GLY A 416 24.33 -36.07 16.83
C GLY A 416 23.59 -34.88 17.43
N ALA A 417 24.11 -34.36 18.55
CA ALA A 417 23.64 -33.09 19.12
C ALA A 417 23.96 -31.93 18.18
N GLY A 418 23.23 -30.81 18.29
CA GLY A 418 23.47 -29.60 17.50
C GLY A 418 22.43 -29.32 16.40
N THR A 419 22.72 -28.35 15.54
CA THR A 419 21.79 -27.84 14.52
C THR A 419 22.39 -27.97 13.12
N ARG A 420 21.53 -28.15 12.12
CA ARG A 420 21.89 -28.10 10.70
C ARG A 420 21.05 -27.03 10.01
N PHE A 421 21.72 -26.02 9.46
CA PHE A 421 21.11 -25.01 8.59
C PHE A 421 21.34 -25.38 7.13
N VAL A 422 20.28 -25.37 6.34
CA VAL A 422 20.32 -25.78 4.93
C VAL A 422 19.83 -24.63 4.06
N VAL A 423 20.72 -24.11 3.22
CA VAL A 423 20.44 -23.07 2.22
C VAL A 423 20.36 -23.71 0.84
N MET A 424 19.26 -23.49 0.14
CA MET A 424 19.01 -23.95 -1.23
C MET A 424 18.96 -22.74 -2.15
N LEU A 425 19.78 -22.72 -3.21
CA LEU A 425 19.82 -21.65 -4.22
C LEU A 425 19.66 -22.24 -5.62
N PRO A 426 18.97 -21.57 -6.56
CA PRO A 426 18.88 -22.02 -7.95
C PRO A 426 20.23 -21.89 -8.68
N LEU A 427 20.53 -22.85 -9.56
CA LEU A 427 21.70 -22.80 -10.45
C LEU A 427 21.49 -21.87 -11.65
N GLY A 428 20.24 -21.79 -12.12
CA GLY A 428 19.86 -21.11 -13.36
C GLY A 428 19.61 -19.61 -13.18
N ARG A 429 19.60 -18.90 -14.32
CA ARG A 429 19.27 -17.47 -14.40
C ARG A 429 17.80 -17.18 -14.72
N GLU A 430 16.96 -18.22 -14.81
CA GLU A 430 15.59 -18.12 -15.34
C GLU A 430 14.68 -17.17 -14.56
N GLN A 431 14.99 -16.93 -13.29
CA GLN A 431 14.23 -16.06 -12.39
C GLN A 431 14.88 -14.69 -12.19
N ILE A 432 16.01 -14.41 -12.85
CA ILE A 432 16.79 -13.18 -12.70
C ILE A 432 16.60 -12.31 -13.94
N SER A 433 16.26 -11.03 -13.75
CA SER A 433 16.17 -10.06 -14.84
C SER A 433 17.55 -9.76 -15.43
N ASP A 434 17.67 -9.64 -16.75
CA ASP A 434 18.93 -9.29 -17.44
C ASP A 434 19.49 -7.93 -16.98
N GLU A 435 18.65 -7.03 -16.46
CA GLU A 435 19.07 -5.72 -15.92
C GLU A 435 19.81 -5.82 -14.58
N ASP A 436 19.60 -6.90 -13.82
CA ASP A 436 20.19 -7.12 -12.49
C ASP A 436 21.49 -7.94 -12.54
N ILE A 437 21.86 -8.44 -13.73
CA ILE A 437 23.09 -9.20 -13.97
C ILE A 437 24.21 -8.24 -14.34
N LEU A 438 25.29 -8.24 -13.56
CA LEU A 438 26.50 -7.53 -13.92
C LEU A 438 27.24 -8.32 -15.02
N GLN A 439 27.46 -7.70 -16.19
CA GLN A 439 28.27 -8.28 -17.26
C GLN A 439 29.75 -8.30 -16.85
N ASP A 440 30.38 -9.46 -16.95
CA ASP A 440 31.81 -9.63 -16.69
C ASP A 440 32.64 -9.08 -17.87
N ASP A 441 33.32 -7.95 -17.66
CA ASP A 441 34.54 -7.66 -18.43
C ASP A 441 35.65 -8.59 -17.91
N VAL A 442 36.21 -9.38 -18.83
CA VAL A 442 37.22 -10.39 -18.54
C VAL A 442 38.53 -9.72 -18.08
N THR A 443 39.10 -10.25 -17.00
CA THR A 443 40.45 -10.00 -16.43
C THR A 443 40.62 -8.69 -15.64
N THR A 444 40.45 -8.79 -14.33
CA THR A 444 41.51 -8.58 -13.32
C THR A 444 40.85 -8.75 -11.94
N TYR A 445 41.35 -9.69 -11.14
CA TYR A 445 41.07 -9.76 -9.71
C TYR A 445 41.64 -8.49 -9.05
N GLN A 446 40.88 -7.39 -9.08
CA GLN A 446 41.13 -6.26 -8.21
C GLN A 446 40.60 -6.64 -6.83
N THR A 447 41.56 -7.02 -6.00
CA THR A 447 41.53 -7.07 -4.55
C THR A 447 40.42 -6.18 -3.98
N ALA A 448 39.30 -6.80 -3.59
CA ALA A 448 38.55 -6.27 -2.47
C ALA A 448 39.54 -6.32 -1.30
N VAL A 449 39.91 -5.14 -0.82
CA VAL A 449 40.84 -4.95 0.30
C VAL A 449 40.41 -5.92 1.42
N PRO A 450 41.24 -6.92 1.76
CA PRO A 450 41.05 -7.66 2.99
C PRO A 450 41.15 -6.63 4.11
N MET A 451 40.29 -6.77 5.12
CA MET A 451 40.48 -6.09 6.39
C MET A 451 41.69 -6.76 7.07
N ASP A 452 42.88 -6.48 6.53
CA ASP A 452 44.15 -7.00 7.01
C ASP A 452 44.62 -6.07 8.12
N VAL A 453 44.52 -6.56 9.35
CA VAL A 453 45.14 -5.95 10.51
C VAL A 453 46.60 -6.41 10.48
N SER A 454 47.44 -5.70 9.73
CA SER A 454 48.90 -5.86 9.85
C SER A 454 49.54 -4.59 10.41
N PRO A 455 50.52 -4.71 11.31
CA PRO A 455 51.01 -3.61 12.13
C PRO A 455 51.89 -2.68 11.31
N ILE A 456 51.49 -1.41 11.20
CA ILE A 456 52.38 -0.35 10.73
C ILE A 456 53.34 -0.04 11.88
N VAL A 457 54.63 -0.31 11.64
CA VAL A 457 55.74 0.15 12.48
C VAL A 457 55.75 1.68 12.47
N PRO A 458 55.79 2.37 13.62
CA PRO A 458 55.81 3.82 13.64
C PRO A 458 57.18 4.36 13.20
N GLU A 459 57.17 5.26 12.22
CA GLU A 459 58.26 6.19 11.98
C GLU A 459 58.09 7.36 12.98
N GLU A 460 59.13 7.61 13.78
CA GLU A 460 59.11 8.60 14.86
C GLU A 460 58.98 10.02 14.31
N LEU A 461 57.94 10.74 14.76
CA LEU A 461 57.91 12.21 14.71
C LEU A 461 57.56 12.74 16.10
N THR A 462 58.53 13.44 16.68
CA THR A 462 58.47 14.09 17.99
C THR A 462 57.41 15.21 18.04
N PRO A 463 56.74 15.43 19.18
CA PRO A 463 55.75 16.48 19.33
C PRO A 463 56.42 17.79 19.79
N ASP A 464 56.07 18.91 19.15
CA ASP A 464 56.09 20.18 19.85
C ASP A 464 54.86 21.02 19.52
N GLN A 465 54.26 21.55 20.58
CA GLN A 465 52.94 22.17 20.59
C GLN A 465 53.04 23.66 20.22
N LYS A 466 52.48 24.03 19.06
CA LYS A 466 51.97 25.40 18.79
C LYS A 466 50.69 25.30 17.99
N LYS A 467 49.72 26.20 18.27
CA LYS A 467 48.44 26.34 17.54
C LYS A 467 48.66 26.16 16.03
N PRO A 468 47.90 25.29 15.34
CA PRO A 468 48.19 24.92 13.97
C PRO A 468 48.02 26.12 13.06
N THR A 469 49.13 26.63 12.52
CA THR A 469 49.08 27.36 11.27
C THR A 469 48.92 26.32 10.16
N PRO A 470 47.91 26.44 9.30
CA PRO A 470 47.63 25.45 8.26
C PRO A 470 48.85 25.22 7.38
N LYS A 471 49.27 23.96 7.22
CA LYS A 471 50.45 23.55 6.44
C LYS A 471 50.33 23.87 4.95
N THR A 472 49.11 24.07 4.44
CA THR A 472 48.84 24.37 3.02
C THR A 472 47.98 25.63 2.85
N LYS A 473 48.04 26.23 1.65
CA LYS A 473 47.17 27.35 1.24
C LYS A 473 45.79 26.90 0.72
N ILE A 474 45.48 25.61 0.78
CA ILE A 474 44.25 25.03 0.22
C ILE A 474 43.07 25.40 1.11
N ARG A 475 42.01 25.94 0.49
CA ARG A 475 40.77 26.34 1.16
C ARG A 475 39.69 25.29 0.95
N VAL A 476 39.22 24.70 2.04
CA VAL A 476 38.17 23.68 2.06
C VAL A 476 36.89 24.33 2.57
N LEU A 477 35.81 24.28 1.78
CA LEU A 477 34.48 24.64 2.25
C LEU A 477 33.80 23.40 2.83
N LEU A 478 33.54 23.40 4.13
CA LEU A 478 32.85 22.33 4.85
C LEU A 478 31.39 22.73 5.11
N VAL A 479 30.45 21.90 4.65
CA VAL A 479 29.01 22.11 4.77
C VAL A 479 28.41 20.90 5.47
N ASP A 480 27.86 21.10 6.66
CA ASP A 480 27.18 20.06 7.44
C ASP A 480 26.20 20.77 8.38
N ASP A 481 24.98 20.28 8.55
CA ASP A 481 23.98 20.93 9.40
C ASP A 481 24.19 20.60 10.89
N ASP A 482 24.79 19.44 11.17
CA ASP A 482 25.16 19.02 12.52
C ASP A 482 26.38 19.83 13.02
N VAL A 483 26.14 20.65 14.05
CA VAL A 483 27.13 21.57 14.62
C VAL A 483 28.34 20.83 15.19
N GLU A 484 28.14 19.66 15.80
CA GLU A 484 29.19 18.89 16.45
C GLU A 484 30.06 18.18 15.42
N ILE A 485 29.44 17.53 14.42
CA ILE A 485 30.16 16.91 13.30
C ILE A 485 30.94 17.97 12.51
N ARG A 486 30.29 19.10 12.19
CA ARG A 486 30.94 20.20 11.47
C ARG A 486 32.17 20.71 12.22
N LYS A 487 32.06 20.88 13.54
CA LYS A 487 33.16 21.36 14.37
C LYS A 487 34.29 20.33 14.47
N PHE A 488 33.97 19.06 14.71
CA PHE A 488 34.96 17.98 14.76
C PHE A 488 35.74 17.86 13.45
N VAL A 489 35.04 17.78 12.31
CA VAL A 489 35.69 17.68 10.99
C VAL A 489 36.50 18.95 10.67
N ALA A 490 36.00 20.13 11.05
CA ALA A 490 36.74 21.36 10.86
C ALA A 490 38.03 21.41 11.70
N GLU A 491 38.00 20.97 12.95
CA GLU A 491 39.18 20.91 13.83
C GLU A 491 40.23 19.93 13.28
N GLU A 492 39.79 18.75 12.83
CA GLU A 492 40.67 17.73 12.25
C GLU A 492 41.32 18.16 10.92
N LEU A 493 40.60 18.93 10.11
CA LEU A 493 41.09 19.48 8.84
C LEU A 493 41.90 20.78 9.02
N ALA A 494 41.71 21.52 10.10
CA ALA A 494 42.37 22.81 10.35
C ALA A 494 43.90 22.70 10.49
N ALA A 495 44.42 21.51 10.86
CA ALA A 495 45.86 21.26 10.90
C ALA A 495 46.52 21.36 9.52
N ASP A 496 45.79 21.01 8.45
CA ASP A 496 46.34 20.86 7.11
C ASP A 496 45.78 21.89 6.12
N PHE A 497 44.57 22.41 6.34
CA PHE A 497 43.80 23.24 5.41
C PHE A 497 43.19 24.50 6.04
N HIS A 498 42.84 25.48 5.21
CA HIS A 498 42.00 26.60 5.63
C HIS A 498 40.53 26.22 5.49
N VAL A 499 39.84 25.96 6.61
CA VAL A 499 38.45 25.48 6.60
C VAL A 499 37.47 26.65 6.72
N ILE A 500 36.54 26.76 5.77
CA ILE A 500 35.38 27.66 5.81
C ILE A 500 34.17 26.79 6.14
N GLN A 501 33.39 27.16 7.16
CA GLN A 501 32.26 26.36 7.63
C GLN A 501 30.93 27.01 7.20
N CYS A 502 30.00 26.20 6.71
CA CYS A 502 28.62 26.58 6.41
C CYS A 502 27.65 25.55 7.00
N SER A 503 26.42 26.00 7.31
CA SER A 503 25.40 25.18 7.96
C SER A 503 24.41 24.51 7.00
N ASN A 504 24.37 24.93 5.74
CA ASN A 504 23.46 24.40 4.72
C ASN A 504 23.96 24.73 3.30
N GLY A 505 23.36 24.09 2.28
CA GLY A 505 23.78 24.26 0.89
C GLY A 505 23.57 25.66 0.30
N GLN A 506 22.58 26.42 0.78
CA GLN A 506 22.33 27.78 0.25
C GLN A 506 23.39 28.76 0.75
N GLU A 507 23.73 28.69 2.04
CA GLU A 507 24.83 29.46 2.63
C GLU A 507 26.17 29.13 1.96
N ALA A 508 26.39 27.85 1.66
CA ALA A 508 27.58 27.38 0.94
C ALA A 508 27.65 27.98 -0.47
N LEU A 509 26.55 27.97 -1.22
CA LEU A 509 26.50 28.54 -2.58
C LEU A 509 26.79 30.05 -2.57
N ASP A 510 26.20 30.79 -1.63
CA ASP A 510 26.42 32.23 -1.47
C ASP A 510 27.89 32.54 -1.10
N SER A 511 28.52 31.69 -0.29
CA SER A 511 29.94 31.77 0.09
C SER A 511 30.85 31.50 -1.10
N ILE A 512 30.57 30.47 -1.91
CA ILE A 512 31.33 30.10 -3.12
C ILE A 512 31.34 31.26 -4.12
N LEU A 513 30.18 31.92 -4.34
CA LEU A 513 30.05 33.03 -5.28
C LEU A 513 30.83 34.28 -4.82
N LYS A 514 31.00 34.50 -3.52
CA LYS A 514 31.82 35.59 -2.98
C LYS A 514 33.31 35.27 -3.05
N LYS A 515 33.69 34.04 -2.70
CA LYS A 515 35.09 33.60 -2.66
C LYS A 515 35.18 32.12 -2.99
N VAL A 516 35.63 31.81 -4.20
CA VAL A 516 35.74 30.42 -4.68
C VAL A 516 36.76 29.64 -3.83
N PRO A 517 36.36 28.54 -3.16
CA PRO A 517 37.27 27.66 -2.42
C PRO A 517 38.05 26.75 -3.38
N ASP A 518 38.98 25.95 -2.87
CA ASP A 518 39.74 24.98 -3.68
C ASP A 518 39.02 23.62 -3.76
N ILE A 519 38.14 23.32 -2.79
CA ILE A 519 37.27 22.12 -2.77
C ILE A 519 36.05 22.35 -1.85
N VAL A 520 34.95 21.64 -2.12
CA VAL A 520 33.74 21.59 -1.28
C VAL A 520 33.59 20.19 -0.69
N VAL A 521 33.35 20.11 0.62
CA VAL A 521 32.98 18.90 1.35
C VAL A 521 31.60 19.16 1.97
N SER A 522 30.58 18.41 1.55
CA SER A 522 29.19 18.67 1.95
C SER A 522 28.50 17.39 2.44
N ASP A 523 27.70 17.48 3.50
CA ASP A 523 26.70 16.43 3.78
C ASP A 523 25.65 16.41 2.65
N VAL A 524 25.05 15.23 2.43
CA VAL A 524 23.96 15.02 1.48
C VAL A 524 22.64 15.50 2.08
N ALA A 525 22.34 15.15 3.33
CA ALA A 525 21.05 15.45 3.94
C ALA A 525 21.18 16.70 4.81
N MET A 526 20.69 17.85 4.32
CA MET A 526 20.73 19.12 5.06
C MET A 526 19.43 19.92 4.78
N PRO A 527 18.95 20.74 5.73
CA PRO A 527 17.79 21.60 5.54
C PRO A 527 18.08 22.73 4.54
N VAL A 528 17.01 23.37 4.02
CA VAL A 528 17.02 24.47 3.03
C VAL A 528 17.50 24.06 1.63
N MET A 529 18.74 23.59 1.53
CA MET A 529 19.33 23.06 0.31
C MET A 529 20.23 21.88 0.66
N ASP A 530 19.87 20.72 0.14
CA ASP A 530 20.63 19.48 0.29
C ASP A 530 21.94 19.50 -0.55
N GLY A 531 22.87 18.59 -0.23
CA GLY A 531 24.18 18.53 -0.88
C GLY A 531 24.12 18.13 -2.36
N ILE A 532 23.08 17.42 -2.78
CA ILE A 532 22.88 17.02 -4.18
C ILE A 532 22.50 18.24 -5.02
N LYS A 533 21.55 19.03 -4.54
CA LYS A 533 21.08 20.27 -5.16
C LYS A 533 22.16 21.34 -5.18
N LEU A 534 23.00 21.40 -4.13
CA LEU A 534 24.21 22.22 -4.13
C LEU A 534 25.16 21.79 -5.27
N CYS A 535 25.41 20.49 -5.44
CA CYS A 535 26.25 19.96 -6.50
C CYS A 535 25.70 20.30 -7.90
N GLU A 536 24.40 20.10 -8.13
CA GLU A 536 23.74 20.47 -9.39
C GLU A 536 23.91 21.97 -9.71
N ARG A 537 23.75 22.84 -8.70
CA ARG A 537 23.91 24.29 -8.86
C ARG A 537 25.34 24.69 -9.21
N ILE A 538 26.34 24.04 -8.61
CA ILE A 538 27.75 24.28 -8.92
C ILE A 538 28.06 23.81 -10.35
N ARG A 539 27.59 22.61 -10.73
CA ARG A 539 27.81 22.06 -12.08
C ARG A 539 27.11 22.84 -13.19
N GLY A 540 25.96 23.44 -12.90
CA GLY A 540 25.23 24.29 -13.83
C GLY A 540 25.85 25.68 -14.08
N ASN A 541 26.90 26.06 -13.35
CA ASN A 541 27.50 27.39 -13.44
C ASN A 541 28.93 27.34 -14.01
N ILE A 542 29.14 27.96 -15.19
CA ILE A 542 30.40 27.89 -15.94
C ILE A 542 31.63 28.42 -15.18
N ASN A 543 31.43 29.32 -14.21
CA ASN A 543 32.50 29.95 -13.46
C ASN A 543 32.98 29.12 -12.26
N ILE A 544 32.24 28.07 -11.87
CA ILE A 544 32.53 27.21 -10.71
C ILE A 544 32.29 25.73 -10.99
N ASN A 545 31.89 25.33 -12.20
CA ASN A 545 31.63 23.92 -12.55
C ASN A 545 32.87 23.02 -12.37
N TYR A 546 34.07 23.60 -12.43
CA TYR A 546 35.36 22.97 -12.21
C TYR A 546 35.75 22.90 -10.73
N LEU A 547 34.87 23.24 -9.79
CA LEU A 547 35.15 23.17 -8.35
C LEU A 547 34.99 21.71 -7.85
N PRO A 548 35.94 21.12 -7.10
CA PRO A 548 35.82 19.72 -6.74
C PRO A 548 34.84 19.56 -5.59
N ILE A 549 34.00 18.53 -5.64
CA ILE A 549 32.94 18.31 -4.64
C ILE A 549 33.04 16.88 -4.08
N ILE A 550 33.15 16.78 -2.76
CA ILE A 550 33.05 15.55 -1.98
C ILE A 550 31.72 15.57 -1.24
N LEU A 551 30.88 14.54 -1.42
CA LEU A 551 29.66 14.37 -0.65
C LEU A 551 29.88 13.35 0.48
N LEU A 552 29.53 13.74 1.71
CA LEU A 552 29.48 12.89 2.89
C LEU A 552 28.05 12.37 3.05
N THR A 553 27.83 11.09 3.34
CA THR A 553 26.47 10.54 3.41
C THR A 553 26.27 9.52 4.53
N ALA A 554 25.09 9.50 5.14
CA ALA A 554 24.68 8.40 6.00
C ALA A 554 24.17 7.17 5.22
N ARG A 555 23.87 7.32 3.92
CA ARG A 555 23.28 6.27 3.08
C ARG A 555 24.35 5.54 2.28
N SER A 556 24.42 4.22 2.45
CA SER A 556 25.47 3.37 1.86
C SER A 556 25.03 2.61 0.60
N SER A 557 23.86 2.91 0.02
CA SER A 557 23.40 2.16 -1.15
C SER A 557 24.17 2.55 -2.42
N ASP A 558 24.42 1.58 -3.30
CA ASP A 558 25.02 1.84 -4.61
C ASP A 558 24.16 2.77 -5.48
N GLU A 559 22.83 2.75 -5.30
CA GLU A 559 21.92 3.64 -6.02
C GLU A 559 22.10 5.10 -5.59
N ASP A 560 22.26 5.37 -4.28
CA ASP A 560 22.55 6.70 -3.75
C ASP A 560 23.94 7.20 -4.21
N ARG A 561 24.93 6.29 -4.28
CA ARG A 561 26.28 6.59 -4.79
C ARG A 561 26.26 6.90 -6.29
N MET A 562 25.51 6.14 -7.07
CA MET A 562 25.32 6.37 -8.50
C MET A 562 24.54 7.65 -8.78
N ALA A 563 23.53 7.99 -7.97
CA ALA A 563 22.80 9.26 -8.07
C ALA A 563 23.73 10.46 -7.80
N GLY A 564 24.56 10.39 -6.75
CA GLY A 564 25.55 11.43 -6.43
C GLY A 564 26.61 11.64 -7.54
N LEU A 565 27.10 10.55 -8.14
CA LEU A 565 28.04 10.61 -9.28
C LEU A 565 27.36 11.12 -10.56
N ARG A 566 26.13 10.69 -10.85
CA ARG A 566 25.34 11.16 -11.99
C ARG A 566 25.04 12.67 -11.92
N ASN A 567 24.92 13.20 -10.70
CA ASN A 567 24.71 14.63 -10.44
C ASN A 567 26.01 15.43 -10.38
N GLY A 568 27.15 14.79 -10.67
CA GLY A 568 28.42 15.43 -10.94
C GLY A 568 29.39 15.56 -9.77
N ALA A 569 29.16 14.94 -8.60
CA ALA A 569 30.13 14.97 -7.50
C ALA A 569 31.43 14.22 -7.88
N ASP A 570 32.59 14.70 -7.43
CA ASP A 570 33.89 14.10 -7.75
C ASP A 570 34.24 12.92 -6.83
N ALA A 571 33.71 12.93 -5.60
CA ALA A 571 33.82 11.80 -4.69
C ALA A 571 32.60 11.69 -3.76
N TYR A 572 32.35 10.47 -3.31
CA TYR A 572 31.25 10.12 -2.42
C TYR A 572 31.80 9.27 -1.26
N ILE A 573 31.61 9.72 -0.02
CA ILE A 573 32.21 9.13 1.18
C ILE A 573 31.10 8.76 2.19
N PRO A 574 30.94 7.47 2.55
CA PRO A 574 29.98 7.06 3.57
C PRO A 574 30.46 7.41 4.98
N LYS A 575 29.57 7.98 5.80
CA LYS A 575 29.69 8.09 7.26
C LYS A 575 29.44 6.69 7.88
N PRO A 576 30.14 6.27 8.96
CA PRO A 576 31.35 6.88 9.50
C PRO A 576 32.53 6.79 8.51
N PHE A 577 33.29 7.87 8.37
CA PHE A 577 34.47 7.93 7.51
C PHE A 577 35.75 8.12 8.32
N SER A 578 36.87 7.63 7.79
CA SER A 578 38.20 7.96 8.32
C SER A 578 38.57 9.39 7.91
N ILE A 579 39.07 10.17 8.87
CA ILE A 579 39.61 11.51 8.63
C ILE A 579 40.79 11.46 7.67
N ASP A 580 41.68 10.48 7.81
CA ASP A 580 42.83 10.31 6.91
C ASP A 580 42.37 10.06 5.48
N MET A 581 41.36 9.20 5.30
CA MET A 581 40.76 8.96 3.97
C MET A 581 40.19 10.25 3.37
N LEU A 582 39.51 11.07 4.17
CA LEU A 582 38.98 12.37 3.72
C LEU A 582 40.11 13.32 3.33
N LYS A 583 41.18 13.43 4.14
CA LYS A 583 42.36 14.26 3.86
C LYS A 583 43.05 13.84 2.56
N THR A 584 43.30 12.55 2.37
CA THR A 584 43.91 12.02 1.14
C THR A 584 43.03 12.31 -0.08
N ARG A 585 41.71 12.15 0.03
CA ARG A 585 40.78 12.47 -1.08
C ARG A 585 40.79 13.95 -1.43
N ILE A 586 40.82 14.82 -0.43
CA ILE A 586 40.93 16.28 -0.63
C ILE A 586 42.22 16.61 -1.40
N LEU A 587 43.37 16.12 -0.93
CA LEU A 587 44.67 16.38 -1.55
C LEU A 587 44.70 15.89 -3.01
N ASN A 588 44.25 14.65 -3.25
CA ASN A 588 44.26 14.07 -4.59
C ASN A 588 43.37 14.85 -5.57
N LEU A 589 42.18 15.27 -5.14
CA LEU A 589 41.27 16.02 -6.01
C LEU A 589 41.79 17.43 -6.31
N VAL A 590 42.37 18.10 -5.32
CA VAL A 590 42.97 19.42 -5.50
C VAL A 590 44.21 19.35 -6.40
N GLU A 591 45.07 18.35 -6.20
CA GLU A 591 46.29 18.19 -7.00
C GLU A 591 45.97 17.80 -8.44
N ASN A 592 45.04 16.87 -8.68
CA ASN A 592 44.58 16.53 -10.03
C ASN A 592 44.06 17.76 -10.77
N ARG A 593 43.29 18.63 -10.09
CA ARG A 593 42.80 19.88 -10.66
C ARG A 593 43.92 20.90 -10.90
N ARG A 594 44.94 20.93 -10.05
CA ARG A 594 46.11 21.82 -10.20
C ARG A 594 47.00 21.40 -11.37
N VAL A 595 47.25 20.11 -11.53
CA VAL A 595 47.99 19.54 -12.66
C VAL A 595 47.25 19.85 -13.96
N LEU A 596 45.94 19.58 -14.03
CA LEU A 596 45.12 19.94 -15.18
C LEU A 596 45.20 21.45 -15.47
N ARG A 597 45.04 22.30 -14.45
CA ARG A 597 45.17 23.76 -14.64
C ARG A 597 46.56 24.17 -15.14
N ASN A 598 47.64 23.56 -14.66
CA ASN A 598 49.00 23.90 -15.11
C ASN A 598 49.29 23.39 -16.53
N THR A 599 48.77 22.21 -16.91
CA THR A 599 48.88 21.65 -18.26
C THR A 599 48.10 22.46 -19.29
N TYR A 600 46.98 23.09 -18.90
CA TYR A 600 46.15 23.91 -19.79
C TYR A 600 46.44 25.43 -19.71
N SER A 601 46.94 25.96 -18.57
CA SER A 601 47.28 27.39 -18.41
C SER A 601 48.73 27.74 -18.74
N GLY A 602 49.63 26.78 -18.96
CA GLY A 602 51.03 27.01 -19.32
C GLY A 602 51.30 27.52 -20.74
N LYS A 603 50.30 28.05 -21.45
CA LYS A 603 50.39 28.43 -22.88
C LYS A 603 50.30 29.92 -23.18
N GLN A 604 50.46 30.78 -22.20
CA GLN A 604 50.62 32.21 -22.45
C GLN A 604 51.67 32.78 -21.51
N ILE A 605 52.87 32.99 -22.04
CA ILE A 605 53.65 34.24 -22.00
C ILE A 605 54.98 33.97 -22.74
N HIS A 606 55.26 34.86 -23.70
CA HIS A 606 56.51 35.13 -24.41
C HIS A 606 56.72 34.63 -25.85
N ASN A 607 57.21 35.58 -26.64
CA ASN A 607 57.30 35.67 -28.08
C ASN A 607 58.43 34.85 -28.70
N ASP A 608 58.24 34.66 -30.00
CA ASP A 608 59.22 34.49 -31.08
C ASP A 608 59.91 33.13 -31.26
N LYS A 609 59.67 32.58 -32.45
CA LYS A 609 60.40 31.54 -33.17
C LYS A 609 60.82 30.31 -32.36
N LEU A 610 60.06 29.24 -32.52
CA LEU A 610 60.54 27.94 -33.02
C LEU A 610 59.34 27.03 -33.27
N THR A 611 59.32 26.44 -34.46
CA THR A 611 58.40 25.38 -34.85
C THR A 611 58.64 24.16 -33.99
N GLU A 612 57.69 23.80 -33.13
CA GLU A 612 57.70 22.49 -32.47
C GLU A 612 56.42 21.71 -32.75
N VAL A 613 56.66 20.50 -33.24
CA VAL A 613 55.70 19.53 -33.73
C VAL A 613 54.94 18.94 -32.54
N LYS A 614 53.63 19.22 -32.47
CA LYS A 614 52.71 18.47 -31.60
C LYS A 614 52.62 17.02 -32.07
N VAL A 615 52.74 16.07 -31.14
CA VAL A 615 52.12 14.76 -31.33
C VAL A 615 50.66 14.92 -30.93
N ASP A 616 49.81 15.25 -31.90
CA ASP A 616 48.36 15.36 -31.68
C ASP A 616 47.78 13.98 -31.39
N SER A 617 47.05 13.85 -30.27
CA SER A 617 46.25 12.66 -30.00
C SER A 617 45.10 12.54 -31.02
N LEU A 618 44.57 11.33 -31.20
CA LEU A 618 43.44 11.09 -32.13
C LEU A 618 42.19 11.91 -31.74
N ASP A 619 41.97 12.13 -30.44
CA ASP A 619 40.85 12.92 -29.93
C ASP A 619 41.08 14.44 -30.14
N ASP A 620 42.33 14.94 -30.10
CA ASP A 620 42.65 16.34 -30.42
C ASP A 620 42.34 16.66 -31.90
N LYS A 621 42.70 15.75 -32.81
CA LYS A 621 42.39 15.91 -34.25
C LYS A 621 40.89 15.86 -34.51
N LEU A 622 40.15 15.06 -33.74
CA LEU A 622 38.70 14.99 -33.85
C LEU A 622 38.04 16.27 -33.33
N MET A 623 38.45 16.78 -32.17
CA MET A 623 37.93 18.03 -31.62
C MET A 623 38.23 19.23 -32.51
N ASP A 624 39.42 19.30 -33.11
CA ASP A 624 39.77 20.35 -34.06
C ASP A 624 38.88 20.30 -35.32
N ARG A 625 38.58 19.09 -35.84
CA ARG A 625 37.60 18.94 -36.95
C ARG A 625 36.19 19.37 -36.55
N ILE A 626 35.75 19.03 -35.33
CA ILE A 626 34.43 19.41 -34.82
C ILE A 626 34.34 20.94 -34.69
N MET A 627 35.35 21.59 -34.11
CA MET A 627 35.37 23.04 -33.95
C MET A 627 35.37 23.76 -35.30
N ARG A 628 36.19 23.31 -36.26
CA ARG A 628 36.20 23.90 -37.61
C ARG A 628 34.87 23.76 -38.34
N ALA A 629 34.23 22.59 -38.27
CA ALA A 629 32.92 22.37 -38.88
C ALA A 629 31.83 23.22 -38.21
N LEU A 630 31.94 23.44 -36.91
CA LEU A 630 31.00 24.25 -36.14
C LEU A 630 31.20 25.76 -36.40
N ASP A 631 32.44 26.24 -36.48
CA ASP A 631 32.77 27.62 -36.82
C ASP A 631 32.34 27.97 -38.25
N ALA A 632 32.52 27.05 -39.21
CA ALA A 632 32.08 27.22 -40.59
C ALA A 632 30.54 27.34 -40.73
N ASN A 633 29.79 26.77 -39.77
CA ASN A 633 28.33 26.72 -39.79
C ASN A 633 27.69 27.48 -38.61
N ILE A 634 28.43 28.35 -37.91
CA ILE A 634 27.96 28.95 -36.66
C ILE A 634 26.76 29.89 -36.85
N SER A 635 26.68 30.55 -38.01
CA SER A 635 25.60 31.46 -38.41
C SER A 635 24.37 30.75 -38.99
N ASN A 636 24.45 29.43 -39.24
CA ASN A 636 23.36 28.66 -39.85
C ASN A 636 22.33 28.22 -38.79
N PRO A 637 21.10 28.78 -38.76
CA PRO A 637 20.09 28.39 -37.78
C PRO A 637 19.66 26.93 -37.87
N ASP A 638 19.75 26.31 -39.06
CA ASP A 638 19.33 24.93 -39.33
C ASP A 638 20.42 23.87 -39.08
N LEU A 639 21.50 24.22 -38.35
CA LEU A 639 22.59 23.28 -38.05
C LEU A 639 22.10 22.10 -37.21
N THR A 640 21.88 20.96 -37.87
CA THR A 640 21.49 19.70 -37.23
C THR A 640 22.70 18.86 -36.83
N ILE A 641 22.49 17.95 -35.87
CA ILE A 641 23.53 17.00 -35.44
C ILE A 641 23.94 16.09 -36.61
N GLU A 642 22.98 15.75 -37.47
CA GLU A 642 23.17 14.97 -38.69
C GLU A 642 24.12 15.67 -39.69
N MET A 643 23.96 16.97 -39.90
CA MET A 643 24.86 17.75 -40.76
C MET A 643 26.28 17.77 -40.21
N LEU A 644 26.43 18.06 -38.91
CA LEU A 644 27.73 18.10 -38.25
C LEU A 644 28.43 16.72 -38.28
N ALA A 645 27.67 15.63 -38.09
CA ALA A 645 28.16 14.26 -38.16
C ALA A 645 28.59 13.85 -39.57
N SER A 646 27.85 14.27 -40.60
CA SER A 646 28.19 14.05 -42.01
C SER A 646 29.47 14.78 -42.41
N GLU A 647 29.67 16.01 -41.95
CA GLU A 647 30.81 16.85 -42.33
C GLU A 647 32.14 16.37 -41.73
N ILE A 648 32.10 15.82 -40.51
CA ILE A 648 33.28 15.24 -39.84
C ILE A 648 33.50 13.76 -40.18
N GLY A 649 32.54 13.10 -40.85
CA GLY A 649 32.64 11.72 -41.33
C GLY A 649 32.43 10.62 -40.27
N ILE A 650 31.62 10.86 -39.22
CA ILE A 650 31.28 9.84 -38.21
C ILE A 650 29.76 9.74 -38.01
N SER A 651 29.29 8.62 -37.46
CA SER A 651 27.87 8.48 -37.15
C SER A 651 27.42 9.46 -36.05
N ARG A 652 26.17 9.92 -36.12
CA ARG A 652 25.52 10.77 -35.11
C ARG A 652 25.70 10.24 -33.68
N VAL A 653 25.52 8.93 -33.50
CA VAL A 653 25.63 8.27 -32.19
C VAL A 653 27.06 8.34 -31.67
N HIS A 654 28.05 8.15 -32.55
CA HIS A 654 29.46 8.22 -32.18
C HIS A 654 29.90 9.65 -31.85
N LEU A 655 29.46 10.65 -32.63
CA LEU A 655 29.69 12.07 -32.34
C LEU A 655 29.12 12.46 -30.98
N HIS A 656 27.87 12.08 -30.70
CA HIS A 656 27.23 12.37 -29.43
C HIS A 656 27.94 11.72 -28.24
N ARG A 657 28.33 10.44 -28.38
CA ARG A 657 29.08 9.72 -27.35
C ARG A 657 30.43 10.38 -27.08
N LYS A 658 31.22 10.68 -28.12
CA LYS A 658 32.56 11.27 -27.99
C LYS A 658 32.54 12.71 -27.47
N LEU A 659 31.61 13.56 -27.94
CA LEU A 659 31.44 14.91 -27.40
C LEU A 659 31.04 14.88 -25.92
N LYS A 660 30.13 13.97 -25.54
CA LYS A 660 29.72 13.81 -24.14
C LYS A 660 30.87 13.27 -23.27
N GLU A 661 31.68 12.36 -23.79
CA GLU A 661 32.86 11.83 -23.11
C GLU A 661 33.93 12.91 -22.88
N LEU A 662 34.20 13.74 -23.90
CA LEU A 662 35.27 14.75 -23.87
C LEU A 662 34.87 16.07 -23.20
N THR A 663 33.59 16.47 -23.28
CA THR A 663 33.11 17.79 -22.82
C THR A 663 32.08 17.73 -21.70
N ASN A 664 31.62 16.53 -21.35
CA ASN A 664 30.53 16.26 -20.39
C ASN A 664 29.20 16.97 -20.73
N GLN A 665 29.01 17.32 -22.01
CA GLN A 665 27.82 18.02 -22.53
C GLN A 665 27.17 17.23 -23.66
N THR A 666 25.86 17.40 -23.85
CA THR A 666 25.18 16.87 -25.04
C THR A 666 25.62 17.66 -26.28
N THR A 667 25.55 17.06 -27.47
CA THR A 667 25.93 17.75 -28.72
C THR A 667 25.11 19.03 -28.95
N SER A 668 23.82 19.02 -28.62
CA SER A 668 22.94 20.19 -28.75
C SER A 668 23.31 21.29 -27.76
N ASP A 669 23.62 20.94 -26.51
CA ASP A 669 24.07 21.92 -25.52
C ASP A 669 25.44 22.49 -25.89
N PHE A 670 26.34 21.67 -26.41
CA PHE A 670 27.65 22.10 -26.89
C PHE A 670 27.52 23.12 -28.03
N ILE A 671 26.71 22.84 -29.05
CA ILE A 671 26.46 23.79 -30.16
C ILE A 671 25.87 25.10 -29.64
N ARG A 672 24.84 25.03 -28.78
CA ARG A 672 24.19 26.21 -28.21
C ARG A 672 25.18 27.04 -27.38
N ASN A 673 25.98 26.39 -26.54
CA ASN A 673 26.93 27.07 -25.67
C ASN A 673 28.05 27.73 -26.47
N THR A 674 28.60 27.06 -27.49
CA THR A 674 29.63 27.65 -28.36
C THR A 674 29.10 28.87 -29.12
N ARG A 675 27.85 28.83 -29.62
CA ARG A 675 27.18 30.00 -30.21
C ARG A 675 27.05 31.16 -29.23
N LEU A 676 26.67 30.88 -27.97
CA LEU A 676 26.55 31.90 -26.92
C LEU A 676 27.92 32.48 -26.51
N THR A 677 28.98 31.67 -26.48
CA THR A 677 30.35 32.13 -26.22
C THR A 677 30.85 33.05 -27.34
N GLN A 678 30.58 32.72 -28.60
CA GLN A 678 30.91 33.59 -29.72
C GLN A 678 30.09 34.89 -29.69
N ALA A 679 28.80 34.79 -29.33
CA ALA A 679 27.95 35.96 -29.15
C ALA A 679 28.47 36.90 -28.05
N ALA A 680 28.97 36.35 -26.93
CA ALA A 680 29.57 37.15 -25.87
C ALA A 680 30.80 37.92 -26.35
N LYS A 681 31.64 37.29 -27.20
CA LYS A 681 32.79 37.97 -27.83
C LYS A 681 32.35 39.14 -28.71
N ILE A 682 31.36 38.93 -29.58
CA ILE A 682 30.83 39.99 -30.47
C ILE A 682 30.15 41.11 -29.67
N LEU A 683 29.42 40.77 -28.60
CA LEU A 683 28.80 41.75 -27.69
C LEU A 683 29.84 42.60 -26.95
N SER A 684 30.99 42.02 -26.61
CA SER A 684 32.10 42.75 -25.95
C SER A 684 32.80 43.76 -26.87
N GLU A 685 32.65 43.64 -28.19
CA GLU A 685 33.18 44.59 -29.17
C GLU A 685 32.24 45.79 -29.41
N GLY A 686 30.97 45.70 -28.99
CA GLY A 686 30.03 46.84 -28.93
C GLY A 686 29.54 47.40 -30.27
N LYS A 687 29.79 46.72 -31.40
CA LYS A 687 29.54 47.22 -32.77
C LYS A 687 28.22 46.77 -33.41
N CYS A 688 27.52 45.79 -32.83
CA CYS A 688 26.30 45.20 -33.40
C CYS A 688 25.12 45.27 -32.42
N SER A 689 23.90 45.34 -32.94
CA SER A 689 22.68 45.26 -32.10
C SER A 689 22.46 43.83 -31.58
N ILE A 690 21.73 43.67 -30.47
CA ILE A 690 21.45 42.34 -29.86
C ILE A 690 20.74 41.41 -30.86
N ALA A 691 19.88 41.96 -31.72
CA ALA A 691 19.20 41.22 -32.77
C ALA A 691 20.16 40.75 -33.88
N GLU A 692 21.12 41.59 -34.28
CA GLU A 692 22.16 41.23 -35.26
C GLU A 692 23.10 40.17 -34.70
N VAL A 693 23.51 40.25 -33.43
CA VAL A 693 24.36 39.23 -32.81
C VAL A 693 23.65 37.89 -32.75
N ALA A 694 22.37 37.87 -32.37
CA ALA A 694 21.57 36.64 -32.36
C ALA A 694 21.49 36.00 -33.75
N ALA A 695 21.32 36.80 -34.81
CA ALA A 695 21.32 36.32 -36.18
C ALA A 695 22.70 35.81 -36.64
N GLN A 696 23.80 36.50 -36.28
CA GLN A 696 25.16 36.10 -36.66
C GLN A 696 25.62 34.78 -36.03
N VAL A 697 25.09 34.45 -34.85
CA VAL A 697 25.38 33.17 -34.18
C VAL A 697 24.27 32.13 -34.38
N GLY A 698 23.38 32.33 -35.37
CA GLY A 698 22.43 31.32 -35.82
C GLY A 698 21.27 31.03 -34.86
N PHE A 699 20.78 32.03 -34.11
CA PHE A 699 19.54 31.89 -33.33
C PHE A 699 18.32 32.39 -34.12
N GLU A 700 17.26 31.58 -34.17
CA GLU A 700 16.01 31.91 -34.87
C GLU A 700 15.25 33.11 -34.27
N SER A 701 15.38 33.34 -32.96
CA SER A 701 14.70 34.45 -32.30
C SER A 701 15.56 35.09 -31.20
N GLN A 702 15.47 36.42 -31.11
CA GLN A 702 16.14 37.22 -30.08
C GLN A 702 15.66 36.86 -28.65
N SER A 703 14.39 36.43 -28.52
CA SER A 703 13.83 36.00 -27.24
C SER A 703 14.51 34.72 -26.75
N ASN A 704 14.63 33.70 -27.61
CA ASN A 704 15.32 32.45 -27.28
C ASN A 704 16.80 32.68 -26.98
N PHE A 705 17.46 33.54 -27.76
CA PHE A 705 18.83 33.96 -27.50
C PHE A 705 18.99 34.60 -26.11
N SER A 706 18.14 35.57 -25.76
CA SER A 706 18.25 36.32 -24.51
C SER A 706 18.02 35.43 -23.27
N THR A 707 17.06 34.50 -23.35
CA THR A 707 16.80 33.52 -22.28
C THR A 707 17.97 32.55 -22.13
N ALA A 708 18.49 32.02 -23.24
CA ALA A 708 19.63 31.10 -23.22
C ALA A 708 20.91 31.77 -22.73
N PHE A 709 21.15 33.02 -23.13
CA PHE A 709 22.29 33.83 -22.68
C PHE A 709 22.23 34.11 -21.18
N LYS A 710 21.06 34.55 -20.67
CA LYS A 710 20.86 34.77 -19.22
C LYS A 710 21.03 33.50 -18.41
N LYS A 711 20.58 32.36 -18.94
CA LYS A 711 20.75 31.05 -18.29
C LYS A 711 22.22 30.65 -18.18
N LEU A 712 23.05 30.96 -19.19
CA LEU A 712 24.47 30.60 -19.22
C LEU A 712 25.36 31.57 -18.44
N PHE A 713 25.15 32.88 -18.60
CA PHE A 713 26.01 33.94 -18.04
C PHE A 713 25.44 34.61 -16.78
N GLY A 714 24.22 34.28 -16.38
CA GLY A 714 23.54 34.86 -15.19
C GLY A 714 23.02 36.29 -15.38
N VAL A 715 23.49 37.01 -16.40
CA VAL A 715 23.10 38.40 -16.73
C VAL A 715 22.45 38.48 -18.12
N THR A 716 21.67 39.53 -18.38
CA THR A 716 21.06 39.70 -19.71
C THR A 716 22.11 40.13 -20.75
N PRO A 717 21.93 39.86 -22.06
CA PRO A 717 22.85 40.31 -23.10
C PRO A 717 23.11 41.83 -23.08
N ARG A 718 22.09 42.61 -22.70
CA ARG A 718 22.17 44.07 -22.61
C ARG A 718 23.03 44.52 -21.43
N ASP A 719 22.87 43.87 -20.28
CA ASP A 719 23.69 44.14 -19.09
C ASP A 719 25.14 43.73 -19.35
N TYR A 720 25.36 42.59 -20.02
CA TYR A 720 26.68 42.12 -20.39
C TYR A 720 27.43 43.09 -21.32
N MET A 721 26.72 43.65 -22.33
CA MET A 721 27.26 44.66 -23.24
C MET A 721 27.61 45.97 -22.50
N ASN A 722 26.79 46.39 -21.55
CA ASN A 722 27.04 47.60 -20.75
C ASN A 722 28.24 47.40 -19.79
N GLN A 723 28.32 46.26 -19.10
CA GLN A 723 29.43 45.91 -18.22
C GLN A 723 30.77 45.81 -18.97
N SER A 724 30.75 45.34 -20.23
CA SER A 724 31.96 45.25 -21.05
C SER A 724 32.43 46.61 -21.55
N LYS A 725 31.51 47.57 -21.79
CA LYS A 725 31.85 48.96 -22.14
C LYS A 725 32.48 49.72 -20.96
N GLU A 726 31.94 49.54 -19.76
CA GLU A 726 32.51 50.12 -18.52
C GLU A 726 33.89 49.57 -18.14
N GLN A 727 34.34 48.46 -18.73
CA GLN A 727 35.68 47.89 -18.54
C GLN A 727 36.69 48.29 -19.63
N GLN A 728 36.24 48.90 -20.74
CA GLN A 728 37.09 49.35 -21.85
C GLN A 728 37.31 50.88 -21.85
N ASP A 729 36.42 51.65 -21.22
CA ASP A 729 36.62 53.06 -20.82
C ASP A 729 37.38 53.15 -19.48
#